data_AF-A0A1F3A5Y9-F1
#
_entry.id   AF-A0A1F3A5Y9-F1
#
_cell.length_a   1.000
_cell.length_b   1.000
_cell.length_c   1.000
_cell.angle_alpha   90.00
_cell.angle_beta   90.00
_cell.angle_gamma   90.00
#
_symmetry.space_group_name_H-M   'P 1'
#
loop_
_entity.id
_entity.type
_entity.pdbx_description
1 polymer ?
#
loop_
_entity_poly.entity_id
_entity_poly.type
_entity_poly.pdbx_seq_one_letter_code
_entity_poly.pdbx_strand_id
1 'polypeptide(L)'
;MTFTTLYPNEAAPSHGVFVENRLDAFRRHSGAEVSVIAPIPWFPASHPLFGRYARYAAAPVLEQRRGLEVRHPRYFLPPKIGMDYAPTALARVFEREARALIAEGRDFDLIDAHYLYPDAVAAVRVARALGKPVVLTARGSDVTLFTKYPRQRAMILDAIYKADGVIAVAAALKEGLVEIGAPAEKITVLGNGVDLSGFRPLDRDEIRARMHLQGDVIASVGSLIPRKGHDVVVGAVASMPQATLLIVGEGEERARLQSLAQKLGVAERVRFLGQMAHGDLTEIYNAADALALASTHEGWPNVLLEAIACGTPAVASDAGGNREVIAAPAAGRIAPARTAEAFAAALKDVLARSDRAMVRRYAQAHSWDDTSVGLTKLFGDILSREKQRAAISTRRILRDRPAKPRLIVTVDTEEIFDWSAFSPNENRVARPADVDRFQSLCEEFGARPLYFITWPLMTNAENAGYFRQLAEHDRADLGLHLHQWNTPPLGGFAGDYYSWQCNLPPEIHAAKLKTLGEAFERAFGFSPRAHRAGRYGVSPLAYREIAGAGIRYDFSPSSSFDFSAKGGPDFSAAGNEPFEILTDRGGVLVTPVCGARAVRGGRAFLKQKLAPGLDNCRAPQSRHLTAAFRLSCEQARFDELVSLTKSLDEAGTPILTFSLHSTTLTVGGNPYAPDAAAVDASFALIRRYFDFFTKGFGGDFASLRDLGDIYSPPN
;
A
#
# COMPACT_ATOMS: atom_id res chain seq x y z
N MET A 1 14.15 4.03 10.98
CA MET A 1 14.77 2.68 10.89
C MET A 1 14.83 2.25 9.44
N THR A 2 16.01 1.95 8.88
CA THR A 2 16.13 1.40 7.52
C THR A 2 16.23 -0.13 7.57
N PHE A 3 15.43 -0.81 6.76
CA PHE A 3 15.42 -2.27 6.65
C PHE A 3 15.61 -2.73 5.20
N THR A 4 16.67 -3.49 4.92
CA THR A 4 16.88 -4.05 3.57
C THR A 4 17.95 -5.13 3.50
N THR A 5 17.78 -6.11 2.62
CA THR A 5 18.81 -7.07 2.20
C THR A 5 19.78 -6.50 1.17
N LEU A 6 19.52 -5.30 0.65
CA LEU A 6 20.34 -4.57 -0.33
C LEU A 6 21.16 -3.46 0.35
N TYR A 7 22.09 -3.85 1.21
CA TYR A 7 22.99 -2.92 1.90
C TYR A 7 24.45 -3.39 1.84
N PRO A 8 25.43 -2.48 1.68
CA PRO A 8 26.83 -2.87 1.58
C PRO A 8 27.35 -3.41 2.91
N ASN A 9 28.35 -4.29 2.83
CA ASN A 9 29.10 -4.77 3.98
C ASN A 9 30.56 -5.00 3.60
N GLU A 10 31.43 -5.25 4.57
CA GLU A 10 32.87 -5.47 4.33
C GLU A 10 33.16 -6.57 3.28
N ALA A 11 32.39 -7.67 3.28
CA ALA A 11 32.56 -8.77 2.33
C ALA A 11 31.93 -8.49 0.94
N ALA A 12 31.10 -7.45 0.82
CA ALA A 12 30.41 -7.05 -0.41
C ALA A 12 30.18 -5.52 -0.46
N PRO A 13 31.25 -4.72 -0.61
CA PRO A 13 31.21 -3.26 -0.39
C PRO A 13 30.37 -2.49 -1.43
N SER A 14 30.11 -3.09 -2.60
CA SER A 14 29.31 -2.47 -3.66
C SER A 14 27.83 -2.91 -3.64
N HIS A 15 27.46 -3.91 -2.83
CA HIS A 15 26.11 -4.46 -2.81
C HIS A 15 25.14 -3.42 -2.23
N GLY A 16 24.17 -2.95 -3.01
CA GLY A 16 23.19 -1.99 -2.49
C GLY A 16 23.74 -0.62 -2.07
N VAL A 17 24.93 -0.21 -2.56
CA VAL A 17 25.60 1.05 -2.19
C VAL A 17 24.72 2.30 -2.37
N PHE A 18 23.76 2.24 -3.28
CA PHE A 18 22.75 3.28 -3.49
C PHE A 18 21.85 3.52 -2.27
N VAL A 19 21.59 2.50 -1.44
CA VAL A 19 20.80 2.66 -0.21
C VAL A 19 21.62 3.43 0.81
N GLU A 20 22.89 3.06 0.98
CA GLU A 20 23.84 3.75 1.85
C GLU A 20 23.98 5.23 1.43
N ASN A 21 24.15 5.50 0.13
CA ASN A 21 24.26 6.86 -0.41
C ASN A 21 22.99 7.69 -0.18
N ARG A 22 21.81 7.13 -0.47
CA ARG A 22 20.53 7.81 -0.21
C ARG A 22 20.37 8.14 1.27
N LEU A 23 20.69 7.17 2.13
CA LEU A 23 20.52 7.28 3.57
C LEU A 23 21.46 8.32 4.18
N ASP A 24 22.71 8.36 3.73
CA ASP A 24 23.68 9.34 4.19
C ASP A 24 23.33 10.76 3.71
N ALA A 25 22.86 10.93 2.47
CA ALA A 25 22.37 12.20 1.97
C ALA A 25 21.14 12.69 2.76
N PHE A 26 20.15 11.82 2.96
CA PHE A 26 18.97 12.12 3.76
C PHE A 26 19.33 12.51 5.19
N ARG A 27 20.26 11.78 5.84
CA ARG A 27 20.72 12.08 7.20
C ARG A 27 21.39 13.46 7.28
N ARG A 28 22.29 13.78 6.34
CA ARG A 28 22.97 15.10 6.31
C ARG A 28 21.99 16.25 6.08
N HIS A 29 20.97 16.02 5.25
CA HIS A 29 19.94 17.02 4.96
C HIS A 29 18.96 17.24 6.12
N SER A 30 18.43 16.16 6.69
CA SER A 30 17.35 16.23 7.69
C SER A 30 17.84 16.30 9.14
N GLY A 31 19.08 15.88 9.40
CA GLY A 31 19.58 15.66 10.76
C GLY A 31 18.97 14.45 11.48
N ALA A 32 18.20 13.61 10.78
CA ALA A 32 17.50 12.48 11.40
C ALA A 32 18.47 11.42 11.95
N GLU A 33 18.12 10.84 13.10
CA GLU A 33 18.80 9.66 13.61
C GLU A 33 18.41 8.41 12.82
N VAL A 34 19.41 7.60 12.48
CA VAL A 34 19.23 6.45 11.59
C VAL A 34 19.85 5.21 12.20
N SER A 35 19.09 4.12 12.17
CA SER A 35 19.56 2.77 12.48
C SER A 35 19.29 1.87 11.29
N VAL A 36 20.19 0.92 11.02
CA VAL A 36 20.11 0.03 9.85
C VAL A 36 20.11 -1.43 10.30
N ILE A 37 19.08 -2.17 9.87
CA ILE A 37 19.04 -3.62 9.95
C ILE A 37 19.08 -4.16 8.52
N ALA A 38 20.18 -4.84 8.19
CA ALA A 38 20.44 -5.38 6.86
C ALA A 38 20.70 -6.89 6.88
N PRO A 39 19.64 -7.74 6.97
CA PRO A 39 19.80 -9.17 7.12
C PRO A 39 20.55 -9.83 5.95
N ILE A 40 21.32 -10.87 6.26
CA ILE A 40 22.11 -11.62 5.28
C ILE A 40 21.70 -13.09 5.33
N PRO A 41 21.54 -13.77 4.18
CA PRO A 41 21.30 -15.22 4.16
C PRO A 41 22.37 -15.97 4.97
N TRP A 42 21.97 -16.95 5.76
CA TRP A 42 22.92 -17.82 6.44
C TRP A 42 23.57 -18.79 5.44
N PHE A 43 24.88 -18.98 5.54
CA PHE A 43 25.64 -19.97 4.77
C PHE A 43 26.77 -20.54 5.64
N PRO A 44 27.09 -21.84 5.57
CA PRO A 44 27.96 -22.50 6.55
C PRO A 44 29.47 -22.25 6.36
N ALA A 45 29.94 -21.78 5.20
CA ALA A 45 31.38 -21.72 4.89
C ALA A 45 31.78 -20.47 4.12
N SER A 46 32.90 -19.85 4.49
CA SER A 46 33.50 -18.68 3.83
C SER A 46 34.55 -19.03 2.77
N HIS A 47 34.74 -20.32 2.46
CA HIS A 47 35.78 -20.75 1.52
C HIS A 47 35.50 -20.24 0.08
N PRO A 48 36.49 -19.68 -0.64
CA PRO A 48 36.29 -19.06 -1.97
C PRO A 48 35.65 -19.97 -3.04
N LEU A 49 35.80 -21.29 -2.91
CA LEU A 49 35.15 -22.29 -3.78
C LEU A 49 33.61 -22.13 -3.84
N PHE A 50 32.98 -21.55 -2.82
CA PHE A 50 31.53 -21.30 -2.79
C PHE A 50 31.13 -19.95 -3.42
N GLY A 51 32.08 -19.22 -4.01
CA GLY A 51 31.84 -18.00 -4.76
C GLY A 51 31.04 -16.97 -3.96
N ARG A 52 29.92 -16.50 -4.51
CA ARG A 52 29.06 -15.49 -3.86
C ARG A 52 28.50 -15.92 -2.50
N TYR A 53 28.30 -17.22 -2.28
CA TYR A 53 27.72 -17.71 -1.02
C TYR A 53 28.71 -17.61 0.15
N ALA A 54 30.01 -17.75 -0.13
CA ALA A 54 31.04 -17.54 0.88
C ALA A 54 31.05 -16.10 1.43
N ARG A 55 30.65 -15.10 0.62
CA ARG A 55 30.50 -13.71 1.07
C ARG A 55 29.43 -13.55 2.14
N TYR A 56 28.36 -14.37 2.11
CA TYR A 56 27.33 -14.35 3.14
C TYR A 56 27.85 -14.85 4.49
N ALA A 57 28.69 -15.89 4.48
CA ALA A 57 29.34 -16.38 5.69
C ALA A 57 30.39 -15.39 6.23
N ALA A 58 31.13 -14.72 5.33
CA ALA A 58 32.21 -13.81 5.67
C ALA A 58 31.75 -12.42 6.15
N ALA A 59 30.54 -11.97 5.81
CA ALA A 59 30.08 -10.65 6.24
C ALA A 59 30.06 -10.51 7.77
N PRO A 60 30.34 -9.34 8.34
CA PRO A 60 30.20 -9.14 9.78
C PRO A 60 28.74 -9.28 10.24
N VAL A 61 28.53 -9.49 11.54
CA VAL A 61 27.19 -9.42 12.16
C VAL A 61 26.86 -7.98 12.56
N LEU A 62 27.88 -7.20 12.90
CA LEU A 62 27.79 -5.80 13.28
C LEU A 62 28.98 -5.06 12.66
N GLU A 63 28.75 -3.91 12.04
CA GLU A 63 29.84 -3.04 11.58
C GLU A 63 29.47 -1.56 11.68
N GLN A 64 30.47 -0.69 11.61
CA GLN A 64 30.31 0.76 11.56
C GLN A 64 30.57 1.24 10.13
N ARG A 65 29.56 1.88 9.52
CA ARG A 65 29.66 2.42 8.16
C ARG A 65 29.15 3.84 8.12
N ARG A 66 29.96 4.78 7.63
CA ARG A 66 29.64 6.23 7.61
C ARG A 66 29.17 6.80 8.96
N GLY A 67 29.70 6.25 10.06
CA GLY A 67 29.30 6.61 11.42
C GLY A 67 27.92 6.09 11.83
N LEU A 68 27.41 5.04 11.17
CA LEU A 68 26.19 4.34 11.53
C LEU A 68 26.53 2.91 11.95
N GLU A 69 25.92 2.46 13.04
CA GLU A 69 25.88 1.04 13.38
C GLU A 69 24.94 0.29 12.42
N VAL A 70 25.47 -0.73 11.76
CA VAL A 70 24.73 -1.59 10.83
C VAL A 70 24.67 -3.01 11.38
N ARG A 71 23.46 -3.53 11.58
CA ARG A 71 23.23 -4.91 12.05
C ARG A 71 22.93 -5.83 10.86
N HIS A 72 23.65 -6.94 10.75
CA HIS A 72 23.52 -7.94 9.69
C HIS A 72 23.06 -9.30 10.24
N PRO A 73 21.83 -9.41 10.80
CA PRO A 73 21.35 -10.66 11.36
C PRO A 73 21.25 -11.74 10.27
N ARG A 74 21.51 -12.99 10.65
CA ARG A 74 21.45 -14.12 9.73
C ARG A 74 20.06 -14.74 9.68
N TYR A 75 19.59 -15.05 8.47
CA TYR A 75 18.32 -15.76 8.27
C TYR A 75 18.48 -16.95 7.33
N PHE A 76 17.78 -18.04 7.62
CA PHE A 76 17.89 -19.27 6.86
C PHE A 76 16.95 -19.27 5.65
N LEU A 77 17.48 -19.64 4.48
CA LEU A 77 16.73 -19.84 3.24
C LEU A 77 16.83 -21.30 2.80
N PRO A 78 15.77 -22.11 2.99
CA PRO A 78 15.79 -23.48 2.52
C PRO A 78 15.85 -23.52 0.98
N PRO A 79 16.68 -24.39 0.39
CA PRO A 79 16.75 -24.56 -1.06
C PRO A 79 15.37 -24.87 -1.68
N LYS A 80 15.13 -24.41 -2.91
CA LYS A 80 13.91 -24.62 -3.72
C LYS A 80 12.60 -24.02 -3.20
N ILE A 81 12.42 -23.87 -1.89
CA ILE A 81 11.24 -23.22 -1.27
C ILE A 81 11.54 -21.81 -0.74
N GLY A 82 12.78 -21.35 -0.91
CA GLY A 82 13.27 -20.09 -0.34
C GLY A 82 12.52 -18.85 -0.83
N MET A 83 12.00 -18.84 -2.07
CA MET A 83 11.29 -17.69 -2.62
C MET A 83 10.06 -17.33 -1.77
N ASP A 84 9.18 -18.29 -1.51
CA ASP A 84 7.94 -18.06 -0.76
C ASP A 84 8.17 -17.93 0.76
N TYR A 85 9.23 -18.54 1.28
CA TYR A 85 9.55 -18.52 2.71
C TYR A 85 10.32 -17.26 3.14
N ALA A 86 11.06 -16.62 2.22
CA ALA A 86 11.93 -15.50 2.54
C ALA A 86 11.27 -14.36 3.35
N PRO A 87 10.05 -13.89 3.01
CA PRO A 87 9.38 -12.83 3.79
C PRO A 87 9.14 -13.21 5.25
N THR A 88 8.84 -14.48 5.51
CA THR A 88 8.60 -14.99 6.87
C THR A 88 9.89 -15.09 7.66
N ALA A 89 10.97 -15.57 7.03
CA ALA A 89 12.29 -15.63 7.66
C ALA A 89 12.80 -14.22 8.02
N LEU A 90 12.67 -13.29 7.07
CA LEU A 90 13.06 -11.89 7.25
C LEU A 90 12.24 -11.19 8.34
N ALA A 91 10.92 -11.39 8.37
CA ALA A 91 10.06 -10.77 9.39
C ALA A 91 10.47 -11.19 10.80
N ARG A 92 10.81 -12.47 11.02
CA ARG A 92 11.23 -12.97 12.34
C ARG A 92 12.53 -12.33 12.82
N VAL A 93 13.54 -12.26 11.95
CA VAL A 93 14.82 -11.63 12.32
C VAL A 93 14.66 -10.12 12.48
N PHE A 94 13.89 -9.47 11.60
CA PHE A 94 13.64 -8.04 11.69
C PHE A 94 12.90 -7.68 12.98
N GLU A 95 11.84 -8.40 13.32
CA GLU A 95 11.09 -8.16 14.55
C GLU A 95 11.97 -8.31 15.79
N ARG A 96 12.81 -9.35 15.85
CA ARG A 96 13.75 -9.56 16.96
C ARG A 96 14.72 -8.41 17.10
N GLU A 97 15.40 -8.02 16.02
CA GLU A 97 16.39 -6.94 16.07
C GLU A 97 15.74 -5.58 16.33
N ALA A 98 14.57 -5.30 15.77
CA ALA A 98 13.84 -4.07 16.02
C ALA A 98 13.41 -3.97 17.49
N ARG A 99 12.91 -5.05 18.10
CA ARG A 99 12.58 -5.08 19.53
C ARG A 99 13.82 -4.93 20.42
N ALA A 100 14.95 -5.51 20.03
CA ALA A 100 16.22 -5.32 20.73
C ALA A 100 16.65 -3.85 20.73
N LEU A 101 16.61 -3.18 19.57
CA LEU A 101 16.94 -1.75 19.46
C LEU A 101 16.00 -0.87 20.30
N ILE A 102 14.69 -1.16 20.31
CA ILE A 102 13.73 -0.47 21.17
C ILE A 102 14.10 -0.65 22.65
N ALA A 103 14.45 -1.88 23.07
CA ALA A 103 14.84 -2.17 24.45
C ALA A 103 16.17 -1.51 24.85
N GLU A 104 17.06 -1.25 23.89
CA GLU A 104 18.31 -0.49 24.06
C GLU A 104 18.09 1.04 24.11
N GLY A 105 16.84 1.52 24.07
CA GLY A 105 16.51 2.94 24.10
C GLY A 105 16.60 3.62 22.74
N ARG A 106 16.72 2.86 21.65
CA ARG A 106 16.78 3.34 20.26
C ARG A 106 15.46 3.09 19.53
N ASP A 107 14.35 3.50 20.15
CA ASP A 107 13.05 3.47 19.49
C ASP A 107 13.06 4.39 18.26
N PHE A 108 12.17 4.12 17.31
CA PHE A 108 12.13 4.79 16.02
C PHE A 108 10.70 5.14 15.62
N ASP A 109 10.54 6.24 14.89
CA ASP A 109 9.22 6.73 14.51
C ASP A 109 8.67 6.07 13.24
N LEU A 110 9.54 5.58 12.35
CA LEU A 110 9.15 5.06 11.04
C LEU A 110 10.14 4.00 10.51
N ILE A 111 9.61 3.06 9.72
CA ILE A 111 10.39 2.04 9.00
C ILE A 111 10.50 2.43 7.51
N ASP A 112 11.72 2.55 7.01
CA ASP A 112 12.06 2.75 5.60
C ASP A 112 12.60 1.43 5.02
N ALA A 113 11.74 0.69 4.31
CA ALA A 113 12.06 -0.61 3.74
C ALA A 113 12.40 -0.49 2.25
N HIS A 114 13.46 -1.16 1.82
CA HIS A 114 13.87 -1.15 0.41
C HIS A 114 13.70 -2.53 -0.20
N TYR A 115 13.25 -2.55 -1.46
CA TYR A 115 12.95 -3.73 -2.26
C TYR A 115 11.59 -4.35 -1.89
N LEU A 116 10.65 -4.36 -2.84
CA LEU A 116 9.26 -4.77 -2.56
C LEU A 116 9.12 -6.25 -2.20
N TYR A 117 10.04 -7.10 -2.68
CA TYR A 117 10.00 -8.52 -2.36
C TYR A 117 11.39 -9.12 -2.25
N PRO A 118 11.72 -9.83 -1.16
CA PRO A 118 10.83 -10.19 -0.04
C PRO A 118 10.72 -9.15 1.10
N ASP A 119 11.53 -8.10 1.06
CA ASP A 119 11.82 -7.23 2.21
C ASP A 119 10.62 -6.39 2.66
N ALA A 120 9.93 -5.69 1.74
CA ALA A 120 8.76 -4.90 2.09
C ALA A 120 7.63 -5.73 2.72
N VAL A 121 7.42 -6.95 2.22
CA VAL A 121 6.41 -7.87 2.80
C VAL A 121 6.76 -8.23 4.24
N ALA A 122 8.04 -8.43 4.54
CA ALA A 122 8.51 -8.63 5.90
C ALA A 122 8.35 -7.36 6.75
N ALA A 123 8.74 -6.21 6.21
CA ALA A 123 8.69 -4.93 6.89
C ALA A 123 7.26 -4.55 7.32
N VAL A 124 6.27 -4.70 6.44
CA VAL A 124 4.85 -4.43 6.75
C VAL A 124 4.34 -5.31 7.90
N ARG A 125 4.73 -6.59 7.94
CA ARG A 125 4.35 -7.49 9.05
C ARG A 125 4.89 -6.99 10.39
N VAL A 126 6.16 -6.60 10.41
CA VAL A 126 6.83 -6.09 11.62
C VAL A 126 6.29 -4.72 12.02
N ALA A 127 6.10 -3.81 11.06
CA ALA A 127 5.51 -2.50 11.25
C ALA A 127 4.16 -2.58 11.97
N ARG A 128 3.27 -3.46 11.50
CA ARG A 128 1.97 -3.71 12.16
C ARG A 128 2.12 -4.32 13.56
N ALA A 129 3.07 -5.24 13.76
CA ALA A 129 3.31 -5.85 15.07
C ALA A 129 3.87 -4.84 16.11
N LEU A 130 4.60 -3.84 15.64
CA LEU A 130 5.18 -2.76 16.45
C LEU A 130 4.30 -1.50 16.53
N GLY A 131 3.25 -1.40 15.71
CA GLY A 131 2.41 -0.20 15.63
C GLY A 131 3.15 1.00 15.04
N LYS A 132 4.11 0.77 14.14
CA LYS A 132 4.95 1.82 13.52
C LYS A 132 4.56 2.01 12.04
N PRO A 133 4.59 3.24 11.51
CA PRO A 133 4.41 3.48 10.08
C PRO A 133 5.55 2.90 9.24
N VAL A 134 5.25 2.57 7.99
CA VAL A 134 6.19 1.95 7.04
C VAL A 134 6.11 2.55 5.65
N VAL A 135 7.28 2.87 5.09
CA VAL A 135 7.46 3.30 3.71
C VAL A 135 8.23 2.24 2.94
N LEU A 136 7.80 1.96 1.71
CA LEU A 136 8.37 0.93 0.85
C LEU A 136 9.05 1.57 -0.35
N THR A 137 10.28 1.17 -0.69
CA THR A 137 10.97 1.64 -1.90
C THR A 137 11.02 0.54 -2.96
N ALA A 138 10.38 0.78 -4.10
CA ALA A 138 10.46 -0.01 -5.32
C ALA A 138 11.71 0.36 -6.14
N ARG A 139 12.55 -0.62 -6.47
CA ARG A 139 13.93 -0.36 -6.95
C ARG A 139 14.22 -0.83 -8.37
N GLY A 140 13.50 -1.81 -8.90
CA GLY A 140 13.77 -2.42 -10.20
C GLY A 140 13.11 -3.79 -10.36
N SER A 141 13.87 -4.88 -10.18
CA SER A 141 13.40 -6.25 -10.44
C SER A 141 12.24 -6.72 -9.54
N ASP A 142 12.12 -6.13 -8.36
CA ASP A 142 10.95 -6.27 -7.50
C ASP A 142 9.64 -5.85 -8.19
N VAL A 143 9.70 -4.90 -9.13
CA VAL A 143 8.57 -4.52 -10.00
C VAL A 143 8.63 -5.26 -11.34
N THR A 144 9.78 -5.29 -12.03
CA THR A 144 9.82 -5.75 -13.43
C THR A 144 9.88 -7.27 -13.60
N LEU A 145 10.20 -8.01 -12.54
CA LEU A 145 10.32 -9.47 -12.56
C LEU A 145 9.38 -10.13 -11.55
N PHE A 146 9.44 -9.75 -10.27
CA PHE A 146 8.69 -10.47 -9.23
C PHE A 146 7.17 -10.35 -9.36
N THR A 147 6.67 -9.25 -9.91
CA THR A 147 5.23 -9.05 -10.19
C THR A 147 4.69 -9.96 -11.30
N LYS A 148 5.56 -10.59 -12.11
CA LYS A 148 5.16 -11.56 -13.13
C LYS A 148 4.73 -12.89 -12.51
N TYR A 149 5.13 -13.17 -11.27
CA TYR A 149 4.70 -14.35 -10.53
C TYR A 149 3.43 -14.03 -9.72
N PRO A 150 2.29 -14.72 -9.93
CA PRO A 150 1.00 -14.32 -9.34
C PRO A 150 0.99 -14.23 -7.81
N ARG A 151 1.67 -15.17 -7.13
CA ARG A 151 1.73 -15.21 -5.66
C ARG A 151 2.52 -14.03 -5.10
N GLN A 152 3.68 -13.74 -5.69
CA GLN A 152 4.55 -12.63 -5.31
C GLN A 152 3.87 -11.29 -5.62
N ARG A 153 3.21 -11.19 -6.78
CA ARG A 153 2.38 -10.02 -7.13
C ARG A 153 1.33 -9.74 -6.07
N ALA A 154 0.58 -10.76 -5.64
CA ALA A 154 -0.41 -10.62 -4.59
C ALA A 154 0.21 -10.17 -3.25
N MET A 155 1.37 -10.71 -2.87
CA MET A 155 2.07 -10.30 -1.64
C MET A 155 2.62 -8.86 -1.72
N ILE A 156 3.12 -8.45 -2.88
CA ILE A 156 3.61 -7.08 -3.13
C ILE A 156 2.45 -6.08 -3.04
N LEU A 157 1.33 -6.35 -3.72
CA LEU A 157 0.14 -5.50 -3.66
C LEU A 157 -0.42 -5.40 -2.25
N ASP A 158 -0.49 -6.53 -1.52
CA ASP A 158 -0.91 -6.55 -0.12
C ASP A 158 0.00 -5.68 0.77
N ALA A 159 1.31 -5.73 0.55
CA ALA A 159 2.27 -4.88 1.26
C ALA A 159 2.08 -3.40 0.92
N ILE A 160 1.87 -3.06 -0.35
CA ILE A 160 1.60 -1.68 -0.81
C ILE A 160 0.31 -1.13 -0.21
N TYR A 161 -0.78 -1.92 -0.19
CA TYR A 161 -2.05 -1.51 0.39
C TYR A 161 -1.91 -1.19 1.88
N LYS A 162 -1.05 -1.92 2.59
CA LYS A 162 -0.81 -1.76 4.03
C LYS A 162 0.30 -0.79 4.40
N ALA A 163 1.02 -0.24 3.42
CA ALA A 163 2.06 0.75 3.65
C ALA A 163 1.49 2.17 3.76
N ASP A 164 2.17 3.03 4.51
CA ASP A 164 1.81 4.44 4.68
C ASP A 164 2.32 5.30 3.53
N GLY A 165 3.34 4.82 2.81
CA GLY A 165 3.84 5.41 1.58
C GLY A 165 4.67 4.44 0.75
N VAL A 166 4.74 4.70 -0.55
CA VAL A 166 5.59 3.96 -1.49
C VAL A 166 6.44 4.94 -2.27
N ILE A 167 7.70 4.62 -2.43
CA ILE A 167 8.65 5.35 -3.27
C ILE A 167 8.96 4.48 -4.48
N ALA A 168 8.75 4.99 -5.68
CA ALA A 168 9.29 4.40 -6.90
C ALA A 168 10.53 5.17 -7.32
N VAL A 169 11.64 4.49 -7.59
CA VAL A 169 12.86 5.18 -8.03
C VAL A 169 12.78 5.71 -9.46
N ALA A 170 11.69 5.45 -10.19
CA ALA A 170 11.47 5.88 -11.56
C ALA A 170 9.95 5.92 -11.84
N ALA A 171 9.50 6.84 -12.70
CA ALA A 171 8.12 6.93 -13.17
C ALA A 171 7.67 5.63 -13.85
N ALA A 172 8.54 5.02 -14.66
CA ALA A 172 8.24 3.72 -15.29
C ALA A 172 7.93 2.61 -14.28
N LEU A 173 8.55 2.62 -13.09
CA LEU A 173 8.24 1.67 -12.02
C LEU A 173 6.91 2.00 -11.35
N LYS A 174 6.58 3.28 -11.18
CA LYS A 174 5.26 3.70 -10.68
C LYS A 174 4.16 3.22 -11.63
N GLU A 175 4.32 3.44 -12.93
CA GLU A 175 3.37 3.00 -13.96
C GLU A 175 3.16 1.50 -13.91
N GLY A 176 4.24 0.71 -13.88
CA GLY A 176 4.13 -0.76 -13.78
C GLY A 176 3.48 -1.25 -12.48
N LEU A 177 3.62 -0.52 -11.37
CA LEU A 177 2.90 -0.83 -10.13
C LEU A 177 1.41 -0.48 -10.22
N VAL A 178 1.07 0.67 -10.81
CA VAL A 178 -0.32 1.08 -11.01
C VAL A 178 -1.03 0.11 -11.96
N GLU A 179 -0.37 -0.34 -13.02
CA GLU A 179 -0.92 -1.31 -13.98
C GLU A 179 -1.34 -2.63 -13.31
N ILE A 180 -0.62 -3.07 -12.28
CA ILE A 180 -0.97 -4.28 -11.52
C ILE A 180 -1.96 -4.02 -10.38
N GLY A 181 -2.42 -2.78 -10.18
CA GLY A 181 -3.45 -2.40 -9.21
C GLY A 181 -2.98 -1.61 -7.99
N ALA A 182 -1.73 -1.12 -7.97
CA ALA A 182 -1.27 -0.30 -6.84
C ALA A 182 -1.91 1.11 -6.85
N PRO A 183 -2.24 1.67 -5.67
CA PRO A 183 -2.77 3.02 -5.54
C PRO A 183 -1.75 4.10 -5.96
N ALA A 184 -2.09 4.90 -6.96
CA ALA A 184 -1.15 5.83 -7.61
C ALA A 184 -0.68 6.97 -6.69
N GLU A 185 -1.56 7.48 -5.82
CA GLU A 185 -1.27 8.56 -4.86
C GLU A 185 -0.43 8.09 -3.66
N LYS A 186 -0.37 6.77 -3.39
CA LYS A 186 0.62 6.25 -2.44
C LYS A 186 2.03 6.27 -2.99
N ILE A 187 2.19 6.30 -4.32
CA ILE A 187 3.49 6.17 -4.97
C ILE A 187 4.06 7.55 -5.31
N THR A 188 5.09 7.95 -4.58
CA THR A 188 5.93 9.12 -4.87
C THR A 188 7.11 8.67 -5.73
N VAL A 189 7.38 9.37 -6.84
CA VAL A 189 8.57 9.09 -7.65
C VAL A 189 9.74 9.89 -7.09
N LEU A 190 10.77 9.21 -6.59
CA LEU A 190 12.00 9.83 -6.10
C LEU A 190 13.20 9.08 -6.69
N GLY A 191 13.84 9.67 -7.70
CA GLY A 191 15.03 9.11 -8.36
C GLY A 191 16.23 8.97 -7.43
N ASN A 192 17.25 8.22 -7.86
CA ASN A 192 18.54 8.26 -7.16
C ASN A 192 19.33 9.48 -7.63
N GLY A 193 20.04 10.13 -6.71
CA GLY A 193 21.11 11.05 -7.03
C GLY A 193 22.42 10.34 -7.36
N VAL A 194 23.45 11.14 -7.63
CA VAL A 194 24.83 10.69 -7.85
C VAL A 194 25.77 11.30 -6.82
N ASP A 195 26.78 10.53 -6.40
CA ASP A 195 27.87 11.04 -5.56
C ASP A 195 28.84 11.87 -6.40
N LEU A 196 28.62 13.18 -6.46
CA LEU A 196 29.43 14.13 -7.21
C LEU A 196 30.86 14.30 -6.68
N SER A 197 31.14 13.81 -5.46
CA SER A 197 32.46 13.85 -4.85
C SER A 197 33.32 12.67 -5.30
N GLY A 198 32.73 11.47 -5.33
CA GLY A 198 33.37 10.26 -5.86
C GLY A 198 33.49 10.30 -7.38
N PHE A 199 32.39 10.59 -8.07
CA PHE A 199 32.35 10.68 -9.54
C PHE A 199 32.57 12.13 -9.96
N ARG A 200 33.81 12.43 -10.34
CA ARG A 200 34.25 13.78 -10.73
C ARG A 200 35.14 13.77 -11.96
N PRO A 201 35.22 14.90 -12.70
CA PRO A 201 36.23 15.07 -13.73
C PRO A 201 37.63 14.86 -13.16
N LEU A 202 38.42 14.04 -13.85
CA LEU A 202 39.84 13.78 -13.60
C LEU A 202 40.66 14.16 -14.85
N ASP A 203 41.99 14.07 -14.76
CA ASP A 203 42.86 14.25 -15.93
C ASP A 203 42.69 13.08 -16.90
N ARG A 204 41.90 13.32 -17.95
CA ARG A 204 41.57 12.33 -18.98
C ARG A 204 42.79 11.91 -19.79
N ASP A 205 43.70 12.83 -20.07
CA ASP A 205 44.84 12.55 -20.95
C ASP A 205 45.86 11.66 -20.23
N GLU A 206 46.08 11.91 -18.93
CA GLU A 206 46.88 11.04 -18.07
C GLU A 206 46.29 9.62 -17.99
N ILE A 207 44.98 9.50 -17.74
CA ILE A 207 44.31 8.19 -17.65
C ILE A 207 44.40 7.44 -18.98
N ARG A 208 44.16 8.11 -20.11
CA ARG A 208 44.25 7.51 -21.44
C ARG A 208 45.67 7.08 -21.80
N ALA A 209 46.68 7.87 -21.44
CA ALA A 209 48.07 7.51 -21.65
C ALA A 209 48.43 6.24 -20.87
N ARG A 210 48.07 6.17 -19.58
CA ARG A 210 48.30 5.01 -18.72
C ARG A 210 47.57 3.74 -19.20
N MET A 211 46.38 3.90 -19.76
CA MET A 211 45.59 2.79 -20.30
C MET A 211 45.90 2.48 -21.78
N HIS A 212 46.83 3.19 -22.41
CA HIS A 212 47.13 3.07 -23.85
C HIS A 212 45.86 3.14 -24.73
N LEU A 213 45.06 4.18 -24.50
CA LEU A 213 43.81 4.44 -25.22
C LEU A 213 44.00 5.58 -26.22
N GLN A 214 43.49 5.38 -27.44
CA GLN A 214 43.54 6.33 -28.54
C GLN A 214 42.19 6.37 -29.25
N GLY A 215 41.90 7.47 -29.94
CA GLY A 215 40.64 7.66 -30.67
C GLY A 215 39.41 7.75 -29.76
N ASP A 216 38.27 7.29 -30.28
CA ASP A 216 37.01 7.26 -29.55
C ASP A 216 37.00 6.11 -28.55
N VAL A 217 36.63 6.37 -27.30
CA VAL A 217 36.55 5.35 -26.25
C VAL A 217 35.11 5.22 -25.76
N ILE A 218 34.53 4.04 -25.94
CA ILE A 218 33.18 3.71 -25.46
C ILE A 218 33.31 2.85 -24.21
N ALA A 219 32.61 3.21 -23.14
CA ALA A 219 32.48 2.36 -21.96
C ALA A 219 31.15 1.59 -21.98
N SER A 220 31.15 0.36 -21.49
CA SER A 220 29.95 -0.42 -21.19
C SER A 220 30.12 -1.10 -19.83
N VAL A 221 29.33 -0.66 -18.86
CA VAL A 221 29.50 -1.06 -17.45
C VAL A 221 28.26 -1.81 -16.97
N GLY A 222 28.44 -3.05 -16.50
CA GLY A 222 27.36 -3.88 -16.00
C GLY A 222 27.72 -5.37 -15.95
N SER A 223 26.91 -6.17 -15.26
CA SER A 223 27.07 -7.62 -15.24
C SER A 223 26.93 -8.21 -16.65
N LEU A 224 27.80 -9.17 -17.00
CA LEU A 224 27.78 -9.83 -18.31
C LEU A 224 26.67 -10.88 -18.36
N ILE A 225 25.44 -10.40 -18.48
CA ILE A 225 24.21 -11.20 -18.62
C ILE A 225 23.42 -10.71 -19.83
N PRO A 226 22.57 -11.56 -20.45
CA PRO A 226 21.87 -11.21 -21.70
C PRO A 226 21.05 -9.91 -21.60
N ARG A 227 20.48 -9.65 -20.42
CA ARG A 227 19.66 -8.46 -20.14
C ARG A 227 20.41 -7.14 -20.33
N LYS A 228 21.73 -7.09 -20.09
CA LYS A 228 22.53 -5.85 -20.16
C LYS A 228 22.95 -5.45 -21.58
N GLY A 229 22.83 -6.37 -22.54
CA GLY A 229 22.98 -6.05 -23.96
C GLY A 229 24.38 -5.65 -24.42
N HIS A 230 25.43 -6.15 -23.75
CA HIS A 230 26.80 -5.89 -24.17
C HIS A 230 27.08 -6.36 -25.62
N ASP A 231 26.35 -7.37 -26.10
CA ASP A 231 26.40 -7.87 -27.47
C ASP A 231 25.99 -6.81 -28.50
N VAL A 232 24.97 -6.01 -28.20
CA VAL A 232 24.53 -4.88 -29.02
C VAL A 232 25.63 -3.82 -29.13
N VAL A 233 26.31 -3.52 -28.01
CA VAL A 233 27.40 -2.54 -27.96
C VAL A 233 28.64 -3.04 -28.71
N VAL A 234 29.00 -4.31 -28.56
CA VAL A 234 30.08 -4.95 -29.34
C VAL A 234 29.77 -4.86 -30.85
N GLY A 235 28.52 -5.14 -31.24
CA GLY A 235 28.06 -4.99 -32.62
C GLY A 235 28.17 -3.54 -33.13
N ALA A 236 27.76 -2.56 -32.33
CA ALA A 236 27.83 -1.14 -32.70
C ALA A 236 29.26 -0.70 -33.04
N VAL A 237 30.23 -1.13 -32.22
CA VAL A 237 31.65 -0.79 -32.36
C VAL A 237 32.31 -1.44 -33.59
N ALA A 238 31.72 -2.49 -34.16
CA ALA A 238 32.13 -3.04 -35.46
C ALA A 238 31.98 -2.03 -36.60
N SER A 239 30.98 -1.14 -36.53
CA SER A 239 30.75 -0.07 -37.51
C SER A 239 31.44 1.26 -37.18
N MET A 240 32.33 1.26 -36.18
CA MET A 240 33.07 2.41 -35.67
C MET A 240 34.57 2.08 -35.65
N PRO A 241 35.29 2.24 -36.79
CA PRO A 241 36.64 1.68 -36.96
C PRO A 241 37.70 2.28 -36.02
N GLN A 242 37.48 3.50 -35.52
CA GLN A 242 38.40 4.19 -34.59
C GLN A 242 37.99 4.07 -33.11
N ALA A 243 36.92 3.33 -32.81
CA ALA A 243 36.41 3.20 -31.46
C ALA A 243 37.00 2.00 -30.73
N THR A 244 37.45 2.22 -29.49
CA THR A 244 37.80 1.19 -28.51
C THR A 244 36.64 1.01 -27.54
N LEU A 245 36.27 -0.24 -27.25
CA LEU A 245 35.23 -0.58 -26.27
C LEU A 245 35.84 -1.12 -24.99
N LEU A 246 35.56 -0.47 -23.86
CA LEU A 246 35.88 -0.94 -22.53
C LEU A 246 34.65 -1.58 -21.90
N ILE A 247 34.71 -2.89 -21.62
CA ILE A 247 33.65 -3.62 -20.94
C ILE A 247 34.06 -3.90 -19.51
N VAL A 248 33.32 -3.34 -18.55
CA VAL A 248 33.55 -3.54 -17.11
C VAL A 248 32.39 -4.36 -16.53
N GLY A 249 32.75 -5.51 -15.94
CA GLY A 249 31.82 -6.44 -15.33
C GLY A 249 32.23 -7.89 -15.52
N GLU A 250 31.52 -8.77 -14.81
CA GLU A 250 31.66 -10.23 -14.90
C GLU A 250 30.31 -10.89 -15.09
N GLY A 251 30.31 -12.10 -15.65
CA GLY A 251 29.10 -12.90 -15.85
C GLY A 251 29.26 -13.99 -16.89
N GLU A 252 28.22 -14.82 -17.00
CA GLU A 252 28.18 -16.02 -17.86
C GLU A 252 28.35 -15.72 -19.35
N GLU A 253 28.00 -14.51 -19.79
CA GLU A 253 28.09 -14.12 -21.21
C GLU A 253 29.51 -13.79 -21.67
N ARG A 254 30.52 -13.76 -20.77
CA ARG A 254 31.88 -13.34 -21.12
C ARG A 254 32.45 -14.07 -22.33
N ALA A 255 32.41 -15.40 -22.32
CA ALA A 255 32.93 -16.22 -23.42
C ALA A 255 32.18 -15.96 -24.73
N ARG A 256 30.84 -15.87 -24.66
CA ARG A 256 29.99 -15.58 -25.82
C ARG A 256 30.32 -14.22 -26.45
N LEU A 257 30.52 -13.20 -25.63
CA LEU A 257 30.87 -11.84 -26.06
C LEU A 257 32.27 -11.77 -26.67
N GLN A 258 33.25 -12.50 -26.12
CA GLN A 258 34.60 -12.60 -26.71
C GLN A 258 34.56 -13.26 -28.09
N SER A 259 33.83 -14.37 -28.23
CA SER A 259 33.63 -15.02 -29.54
C SER A 259 32.89 -14.12 -30.53
N LEU A 260 31.93 -13.31 -30.08
CA LEU A 260 31.26 -12.33 -30.92
C LEU A 260 32.24 -11.25 -31.42
N ALA A 261 33.08 -10.71 -30.54
CA ALA A 261 34.09 -9.72 -30.90
C ALA A 261 35.08 -10.27 -31.94
N GLN A 262 35.50 -11.53 -31.81
CA GLN A 262 36.33 -12.20 -32.81
C GLN A 262 35.61 -12.35 -34.16
N LYS A 263 34.36 -12.82 -34.16
CA LYS A 263 33.56 -12.99 -35.38
C LYS A 263 33.34 -11.67 -36.13
N LEU A 264 33.22 -10.57 -35.41
CA LEU A 264 33.03 -9.23 -35.97
C LEU A 264 34.35 -8.52 -36.31
N GLY A 265 35.51 -9.17 -36.10
CA GLY A 265 36.82 -8.58 -36.40
C GLY A 265 37.22 -7.42 -35.48
N VAL A 266 36.66 -7.34 -34.27
CA VAL A 266 36.87 -6.24 -33.32
C VAL A 266 37.57 -6.67 -32.03
N ALA A 267 38.06 -7.91 -31.94
CA ALA A 267 38.64 -8.46 -30.72
C ALA A 267 39.74 -7.57 -30.10
N GLU A 268 40.66 -7.04 -30.91
CA GLU A 268 41.75 -6.16 -30.45
C GLU A 268 41.27 -4.80 -29.91
N ARG A 269 40.04 -4.39 -30.26
CA ARG A 269 39.42 -3.12 -29.85
C ARG A 269 38.43 -3.29 -28.70
N VAL A 270 38.10 -4.51 -28.30
CA VAL A 270 37.17 -4.78 -27.18
C VAL A 270 37.96 -5.30 -25.99
N ARG A 271 38.11 -4.45 -24.97
CA ARG A 271 38.87 -4.76 -23.75
C ARG A 271 37.92 -5.14 -22.61
N PHE A 272 38.01 -6.38 -22.14
CA PHE A 272 37.24 -6.88 -21.01
C PHE A 272 38.04 -6.69 -19.70
N LEU A 273 37.66 -5.69 -18.91
CA LEU A 273 38.39 -5.26 -17.71
C LEU A 273 37.98 -6.07 -16.45
N GLY A 274 36.96 -6.91 -16.56
CA GLY A 274 36.44 -7.69 -15.43
C GLY A 274 35.70 -6.85 -14.40
N GLN A 275 35.50 -7.40 -13.20
CA GLN A 275 34.82 -6.70 -12.11
C GLN A 275 35.78 -5.71 -11.45
N MET A 276 35.38 -4.44 -11.37
CA MET A 276 36.13 -3.37 -10.71
C MET A 276 35.43 -2.91 -9.42
N ALA A 277 36.20 -2.32 -8.50
CA ALA A 277 35.60 -1.64 -7.35
C ALA A 277 34.85 -0.39 -7.83
N HIS A 278 33.82 0.01 -7.08
CA HIS A 278 32.92 1.08 -7.50
C HIS A 278 33.63 2.42 -7.70
N GLY A 279 34.60 2.75 -6.84
CA GLY A 279 35.39 3.99 -6.95
C GLY A 279 36.25 4.05 -8.22
N ASP A 280 36.79 2.90 -8.64
CA ASP A 280 37.67 2.79 -9.80
C ASP A 280 36.93 3.02 -11.13
N LEU A 281 35.60 2.89 -11.13
CA LEU A 281 34.76 3.20 -12.30
C LEU A 281 34.90 4.66 -12.72
N THR A 282 35.24 5.56 -11.79
CA THR A 282 35.48 6.98 -12.08
C THR A 282 36.56 7.16 -13.14
N GLU A 283 37.64 6.37 -13.10
CA GLU A 283 38.70 6.44 -14.12
C GLU A 283 38.17 5.98 -15.49
N ILE A 284 37.38 4.91 -15.52
CA ILE A 284 36.79 4.38 -16.76
C ILE A 284 35.85 5.41 -17.39
N TYR A 285 35.00 6.06 -16.58
CA TYR A 285 34.12 7.09 -17.08
C TYR A 285 34.88 8.29 -17.61
N ASN A 286 35.93 8.75 -16.92
CA ASN A 286 36.78 9.86 -17.39
C ASN A 286 37.57 9.50 -18.67
N ALA A 287 38.02 8.25 -18.79
CA ALA A 287 38.69 7.76 -20.00
C ALA A 287 37.75 7.72 -21.21
N ALA A 288 36.47 7.42 -21.00
CA ALA A 288 35.48 7.27 -22.06
C ALA A 288 34.96 8.60 -22.63
N ASP A 289 34.68 8.58 -23.93
CA ASP A 289 33.97 9.64 -24.66
C ASP A 289 32.46 9.47 -24.60
N ALA A 290 31.98 8.22 -24.51
CA ALA A 290 30.58 7.95 -24.24
C ALA A 290 30.40 6.63 -23.48
N LEU A 291 29.35 6.57 -22.66
CA LEU A 291 28.87 5.33 -22.04
C LEU A 291 27.76 4.72 -22.92
N ALA A 292 27.75 3.40 -23.11
CA ALA A 292 26.70 2.67 -23.81
C ALA A 292 26.01 1.63 -22.89
N LEU A 293 24.69 1.79 -22.70
CA LEU A 293 23.86 0.90 -21.89
C LEU A 293 22.67 0.35 -22.69
N ALA A 294 22.79 -0.87 -23.22
CA ALA A 294 21.77 -1.51 -24.05
C ALA A 294 20.88 -2.49 -23.27
N SER A 295 20.46 -2.11 -22.07
CA SER A 295 19.65 -2.97 -21.19
C SER A 295 18.21 -3.17 -21.69
N THR A 296 17.61 -4.33 -21.42
CA THR A 296 16.16 -4.52 -21.70
C THR A 296 15.25 -4.10 -20.55
N HIS A 297 15.78 -4.00 -19.33
CA HIS A 297 15.04 -3.53 -18.15
C HIS A 297 16.02 -2.80 -17.22
N GLU A 298 15.59 -1.69 -16.62
CA GLU A 298 16.31 -1.00 -15.55
C GLU A 298 15.31 -0.49 -14.50
N GLY A 299 15.78 -0.32 -13.27
CA GLY A 299 15.07 0.47 -12.26
C GLY A 299 15.48 1.92 -12.42
N TRP A 300 16.51 2.31 -11.67
CA TRP A 300 17.25 3.56 -11.88
C TRP A 300 18.74 3.24 -12.17
N PRO A 301 19.23 3.51 -13.40
CA PRO A 301 20.55 3.09 -13.84
C PRO A 301 21.66 4.05 -13.36
N ASN A 302 22.16 3.85 -12.15
CA ASN A 302 23.18 4.74 -11.57
C ASN A 302 24.42 4.93 -12.47
N VAL A 303 24.85 3.89 -13.20
CA VAL A 303 26.00 3.98 -14.12
C VAL A 303 25.86 5.09 -15.16
N LEU A 304 24.63 5.43 -15.59
CA LEU A 304 24.39 6.57 -16.48
C LEU A 304 24.72 7.89 -15.77
N LEU A 305 24.16 8.11 -14.58
CA LEU A 305 24.43 9.32 -13.79
C LEU A 305 25.90 9.44 -13.38
N GLU A 306 26.55 8.33 -13.05
CA GLU A 306 27.97 8.28 -12.67
C GLU A 306 28.87 8.71 -13.84
N ALA A 307 28.59 8.22 -15.05
CA ALA A 307 29.30 8.63 -16.25
C ALA A 307 29.07 10.12 -16.57
N ILE A 308 27.81 10.57 -16.52
CA ILE A 308 27.43 11.97 -16.74
C ILE A 308 28.10 12.88 -15.69
N ALA A 309 28.17 12.43 -14.44
CA ALA A 309 28.90 13.14 -13.39
C ALA A 309 30.40 13.25 -13.71
N CYS A 310 31.02 12.29 -14.40
CA CYS A 310 32.41 12.43 -14.86
C CYS A 310 32.55 13.30 -16.13
N GLY A 311 31.45 13.88 -16.63
CA GLY A 311 31.41 14.65 -17.87
C GLY A 311 31.30 13.76 -19.13
N THR A 312 30.93 12.50 -18.98
CA THR A 312 30.83 11.53 -20.09
C THR A 312 29.37 11.29 -20.46
N PRO A 313 28.94 11.71 -21.66
CA PRO A 313 27.55 11.52 -22.10
C PRO A 313 27.22 10.04 -22.27
N ALA A 314 25.93 9.71 -22.24
CA ALA A 314 25.49 8.31 -22.33
C ALA A 314 24.52 8.04 -23.49
N VAL A 315 24.66 6.89 -24.12
CA VAL A 315 23.67 6.32 -25.04
C VAL A 315 23.04 5.11 -24.37
N ALA A 316 21.72 5.14 -24.22
CA ALA A 316 20.97 4.06 -23.58
C ALA A 316 19.79 3.59 -24.43
N SER A 317 19.36 2.34 -24.23
CA SER A 317 18.08 1.85 -24.75
C SER A 317 16.91 2.50 -24.00
N ASP A 318 15.73 2.50 -24.60
CA ASP A 318 14.50 2.95 -23.95
C ASP A 318 13.97 1.86 -23.00
N ALA A 319 14.52 1.80 -21.79
CA ALA A 319 14.17 0.79 -20.79
C ALA A 319 14.18 1.38 -19.37
N GLY A 320 13.09 1.19 -18.62
CA GLY A 320 12.98 1.64 -17.23
C GLY A 320 13.26 3.14 -17.08
N GLY A 321 14.00 3.52 -16.04
CA GLY A 321 14.38 4.92 -15.78
C GLY A 321 15.43 5.52 -16.71
N ASN A 322 15.86 4.85 -17.78
CA ASN A 322 16.90 5.39 -18.69
C ASN A 322 16.50 6.75 -19.29
N ARG A 323 15.25 6.90 -19.71
CA ARG A 323 14.70 8.13 -20.30
C ARG A 323 14.61 9.27 -19.28
N GLU A 324 14.36 8.93 -18.02
CA GLU A 324 14.31 9.91 -16.92
C GLU A 324 15.72 10.42 -16.58
N VAL A 325 16.73 9.54 -16.66
CA VAL A 325 18.14 9.92 -16.43
C VAL A 325 18.75 10.68 -17.62
N ILE A 326 18.32 10.38 -18.85
CA ILE A 326 18.76 11.08 -20.07
C ILE A 326 17.62 11.98 -20.57
N ALA A 327 17.23 12.94 -19.73
CA ALA A 327 16.10 13.83 -20.04
C ALA A 327 16.50 15.04 -20.92
N ALA A 328 17.80 15.29 -21.11
CA ALA A 328 18.31 16.41 -21.89
C ALA A 328 19.39 15.97 -22.89
N PRO A 329 19.51 16.62 -24.07
CA PRO A 329 20.56 16.30 -25.05
C PRO A 329 21.99 16.39 -24.49
N ALA A 330 22.20 17.25 -23.48
CA ALA A 330 23.50 17.37 -22.81
C ALA A 330 23.90 16.12 -22.02
N ALA A 331 22.94 15.32 -21.54
CA ALA A 331 23.20 14.07 -20.82
C ALA A 331 23.56 12.92 -21.78
N GLY A 332 23.09 13.00 -23.02
CA GLY A 332 23.28 11.99 -24.05
C GLY A 332 22.00 11.70 -24.83
N ARG A 333 21.79 10.43 -25.21
CA ARG A 333 20.71 10.05 -26.14
C ARG A 333 20.08 8.69 -25.84
N ILE A 334 18.76 8.60 -26.01
CA ILE A 334 18.07 7.30 -26.09
C ILE A 334 18.16 6.78 -27.52
N ALA A 335 18.69 5.57 -27.67
CA ALA A 335 18.76 4.88 -28.96
C ALA A 335 17.34 4.49 -29.42
N PRO A 336 16.98 4.74 -30.69
CA PRO A 336 15.61 4.50 -31.18
C PRO A 336 15.25 3.01 -31.26
N ALA A 337 16.27 2.13 -31.32
CA ALA A 337 16.10 0.69 -31.28
C ALA A 337 17.27 0.04 -30.55
N ARG A 338 17.05 -1.15 -30.00
CA ARG A 338 18.08 -1.96 -29.35
C ARG A 338 18.82 -2.83 -30.37
N THR A 339 19.44 -2.19 -31.35
CA THR A 339 20.27 -2.85 -32.38
C THR A 339 21.64 -2.19 -32.48
N ALA A 340 22.60 -2.93 -33.04
CA ALA A 340 23.97 -2.45 -33.20
C ALA A 340 24.03 -1.15 -34.04
N GLU A 341 23.24 -1.08 -35.10
CA GLU A 341 23.19 0.04 -36.03
C GLU A 341 22.63 1.29 -35.36
N ALA A 342 21.53 1.15 -34.62
CA ALA A 342 20.91 2.25 -33.90
C ALA A 342 21.81 2.80 -32.79
N PHE A 343 22.49 1.93 -32.06
CA PHE A 343 23.47 2.33 -31.05
C PHE A 343 24.69 3.00 -31.69
N ALA A 344 25.22 2.48 -32.79
CA ALA A 344 26.34 3.10 -33.48
C ALA A 344 25.99 4.50 -33.99
N ALA A 345 24.81 4.67 -34.57
CA ALA A 345 24.34 5.98 -35.03
C ALA A 345 24.17 6.98 -33.87
N ALA A 346 23.58 6.54 -32.75
CA ALA A 346 23.41 7.38 -31.57
C ALA A 346 24.76 7.74 -30.91
N LEU A 347 25.71 6.79 -30.86
CA LEU A 347 27.06 7.03 -30.34
C LEU A 347 27.79 8.06 -31.20
N LYS A 348 27.78 7.91 -32.54
CA LYS A 348 28.39 8.90 -33.46
C LYS A 348 27.81 10.30 -33.27
N ASP A 349 26.49 10.41 -33.10
CA ASP A 349 25.81 11.69 -32.86
C ASP A 349 26.26 12.35 -31.53
N VAL A 350 26.32 11.56 -30.46
CA VAL A 350 26.76 12.04 -29.14
C VAL A 350 28.23 12.46 -29.16
N LEU A 351 29.11 11.65 -29.77
CA LEU A 351 30.54 11.95 -29.91
C LEU A 351 30.79 13.26 -30.66
N ALA A 352 29.99 13.55 -31.69
CA ALA A 352 30.14 14.75 -32.51
C ALA A 352 29.67 16.05 -31.83
N ARG A 353 28.82 15.96 -30.79
CA ARG A 353 28.09 17.12 -30.23
C ARG A 353 28.32 17.35 -28.74
N SER A 354 28.98 16.43 -28.06
CA SER A 354 29.09 16.48 -26.60
C SER A 354 30.07 17.55 -26.11
N ASP A 355 29.65 18.27 -25.07
CA ASP A 355 30.51 19.13 -24.25
C ASP A 355 30.52 18.54 -22.83
N ARG A 356 31.69 18.05 -22.41
CA ARG A 356 31.88 17.41 -21.10
C ARG A 356 31.51 18.33 -19.94
N ALA A 357 31.74 19.63 -20.07
CA ALA A 357 31.38 20.60 -19.03
C ALA A 357 29.86 20.76 -18.91
N MET A 358 29.14 20.78 -20.04
CA MET A 358 27.68 20.77 -20.04
C MET A 358 27.11 19.45 -19.49
N VAL A 359 27.71 18.31 -19.85
CA VAL A 359 27.32 16.99 -19.33
C VAL A 359 27.45 16.96 -17.80
N ARG A 360 28.58 17.43 -17.26
CA ARG A 360 28.80 17.54 -15.80
C ARG A 360 27.75 18.44 -15.14
N ARG A 361 27.47 19.62 -15.72
CA ARG A 361 26.47 20.56 -15.18
C ARG A 361 25.09 19.91 -15.07
N TYR A 362 24.71 19.07 -16.03
CA TYR A 362 23.47 18.33 -15.96
C TYR A 362 23.42 17.39 -14.74
N ALA A 363 24.49 16.61 -14.48
CA ALA A 363 24.55 15.76 -13.28
C ALA A 363 24.54 16.55 -11.97
N GLN A 364 25.16 17.73 -11.94
CA GLN A 364 25.18 18.59 -10.74
C GLN A 364 23.78 19.08 -10.34
N ALA A 365 22.87 19.21 -11.31
CA ALA A 365 21.47 19.55 -11.07
C ALA A 365 20.61 18.34 -10.62
N HIS A 366 21.15 17.12 -10.63
CA HIS A 366 20.45 15.88 -10.25
C HIS A 366 21.17 15.18 -9.08
N SER A 367 21.55 15.97 -8.06
CA SER A 367 22.15 15.46 -6.82
C SER A 367 21.14 14.68 -5.97
N TRP A 368 21.56 14.21 -4.80
CA TRP A 368 20.65 13.59 -3.82
C TRP A 368 19.77 14.59 -3.06
N ASP A 369 19.88 15.90 -3.34
CA ASP A 369 19.19 16.94 -2.58
C ASP A 369 17.67 16.87 -2.79
N ASP A 370 17.21 16.79 -4.05
CA ASP A 370 15.79 16.67 -4.38
C ASP A 370 15.16 15.41 -3.77
N THR A 371 15.88 14.28 -3.82
CA THR A 371 15.47 13.04 -3.18
C THR A 371 15.37 13.22 -1.66
N SER A 372 16.31 13.93 -1.05
CA SER A 372 16.34 14.15 0.40
C SER A 372 15.22 15.09 0.86
N VAL A 373 14.93 16.14 0.10
CA VAL A 373 13.77 17.03 0.32
C VAL A 373 12.47 16.25 0.20
N GLY A 374 12.33 15.45 -0.87
CA GLY A 374 11.15 14.61 -1.10
C GLY A 374 10.94 13.57 0.00
N LEU A 375 12.00 12.92 0.47
CA LEU A 375 11.97 11.99 1.61
C LEU A 375 11.53 12.69 2.90
N THR A 376 12.13 13.86 3.20
CA THR A 376 11.81 14.63 4.40
C THR A 376 10.34 15.03 4.42
N LYS A 377 9.82 15.52 3.29
CA LYS A 377 8.41 15.84 3.15
C LYS A 377 7.52 14.61 3.33
N LEU A 378 7.82 13.50 2.64
CA LEU A 378 7.01 12.29 2.71
C LEU A 378 6.96 11.72 4.14
N PHE A 379 8.11 11.60 4.79
CA PHE A 379 8.18 11.10 6.17
C PHE A 379 7.49 12.06 7.14
N GLY A 380 7.68 13.37 6.98
CA GLY A 380 6.99 14.38 7.80
C GLY A 380 5.47 14.34 7.66
N ASP A 381 4.96 14.18 6.44
CA ASP A 381 3.52 14.05 6.15
C ASP A 381 2.94 12.79 6.83
N ILE A 382 3.64 11.66 6.76
CA ILE A 382 3.23 10.40 7.40
C ILE A 382 3.23 10.54 8.93
N LEU A 383 4.31 11.05 9.51
CA LEU A 383 4.40 11.24 10.96
C LEU A 383 3.36 12.24 11.48
N SER A 384 3.02 13.25 10.69
CA SER A 384 1.95 14.20 11.01
C SER A 384 0.58 13.51 11.05
N ARG A 385 0.28 12.62 10.09
CA ARG A 385 -0.95 11.82 10.09
C ARG A 385 -1.00 10.86 11.28
N GLU A 386 0.13 10.24 11.63
CA GLU A 386 0.23 9.38 12.81
C GLU A 386 -0.02 10.15 14.11
N LYS A 387 0.52 11.37 14.22
CA LYS A 387 0.22 12.26 15.35
C LYS A 387 -1.26 12.64 15.40
N GLN A 388 -1.87 12.94 14.26
CA GLN A 388 -3.31 13.20 14.17
C GLN A 388 -4.13 11.99 14.57
N ARG A 389 -3.73 10.78 14.17
CA ARG A 389 -4.37 9.52 14.58
C ARG A 389 -4.25 9.30 16.08
N ALA A 390 -3.06 9.52 16.65
CA ALA A 390 -2.81 9.35 18.09
C ALA A 390 -3.56 10.38 18.95
N ALA A 391 -3.92 11.53 18.38
CA ALA A 391 -4.76 12.53 19.05
C ALA A 391 -6.25 12.14 19.09
N ILE A 392 -6.67 11.16 18.27
CA ILE A 392 -8.02 10.61 18.31
C ILE A 392 -8.09 9.64 19.47
N SER A 393 -9.13 9.76 20.27
CA SER A 393 -9.31 8.90 21.45
C SER A 393 -10.71 8.33 21.51
N THR A 394 -10.78 7.09 21.97
CA THR A 394 -12.03 6.43 22.31
C THR A 394 -12.41 6.77 23.76
N ARG A 395 -13.60 7.34 23.94
CA ARG A 395 -14.27 7.46 25.23
C ARG A 395 -15.38 6.42 25.35
N ARG A 396 -15.29 5.56 26.36
CA ARG A 396 -16.39 4.64 26.70
C ARG A 396 -17.58 5.45 27.20
N ILE A 397 -18.77 5.11 26.70
CA ILE A 397 -20.01 5.68 27.23
C ILE A 397 -20.42 4.80 28.42
N LEU A 398 -20.10 5.25 29.64
CA LEU A 398 -20.46 4.53 30.87
C LEU A 398 -21.99 4.56 31.04
N ARG A 399 -22.61 3.39 31.25
CA ARG A 399 -24.06 3.26 31.38
C ARG A 399 -24.45 2.24 32.44
N ASP A 400 -25.61 2.49 33.03
CA ASP A 400 -26.44 1.44 33.60
C ASP A 400 -27.11 0.66 32.48
N ARG A 401 -27.18 -0.67 32.64
CA ARG A 401 -27.84 -1.55 31.67
C ARG A 401 -29.32 -1.15 31.59
N PRO A 402 -29.88 -0.94 30.39
CA PRO A 402 -31.30 -0.63 30.27
C PRO A 402 -32.12 -1.79 30.87
N ALA A 403 -33.24 -1.46 31.52
CA ALA A 403 -34.09 -2.44 32.20
C ALA A 403 -34.59 -3.56 31.28
N LYS A 404 -34.69 -3.27 29.98
CA LYS A 404 -34.96 -4.23 28.92
C LYS A 404 -33.90 -4.12 27.82
N PRO A 405 -33.54 -5.23 27.15
CA PRO A 405 -32.71 -5.21 25.96
C PRO A 405 -33.30 -4.27 24.89
N ARG A 406 -32.46 -3.46 24.24
CA ARG A 406 -32.87 -2.52 23.20
C ARG A 406 -32.37 -2.97 21.83
N LEU A 407 -33.22 -2.91 20.80
CA LEU A 407 -32.86 -3.26 19.42
C LEU A 407 -33.12 -2.09 18.47
N ILE A 408 -32.08 -1.64 17.78
CA ILE A 408 -32.21 -0.71 16.66
C ILE A 408 -32.14 -1.47 15.33
N VAL A 409 -33.04 -1.14 14.42
CA VAL A 409 -33.10 -1.73 13.07
C VAL A 409 -32.47 -0.75 12.11
N THR A 410 -31.41 -1.18 11.42
CA THR A 410 -30.69 -0.34 10.45
C THR A 410 -30.74 -0.96 9.07
N VAL A 411 -31.06 -0.16 8.05
CA VAL A 411 -31.13 -0.62 6.66
C VAL A 411 -30.11 0.14 5.82
N ASP A 412 -29.15 -0.59 5.29
CA ASP A 412 -28.18 -0.07 4.33
C ASP A 412 -28.90 0.02 2.97
N THR A 413 -29.41 1.21 2.65
CA THR A 413 -30.31 1.48 1.51
C THR A 413 -29.49 1.88 0.30
N GLU A 414 -29.16 0.87 -0.50
CA GLU A 414 -28.11 0.94 -1.51
C GLU A 414 -28.58 0.49 -2.88
N GLU A 415 -27.74 0.77 -3.86
CA GLU A 415 -27.87 0.29 -5.22
C GLU A 415 -27.46 -1.18 -5.38
N ILE A 416 -28.13 -1.84 -6.33
CA ILE A 416 -27.86 -3.18 -6.83
C ILE A 416 -26.83 -3.07 -7.94
N PHE A 417 -25.66 -3.69 -7.76
CA PHE A 417 -24.59 -3.65 -8.75
C PHE A 417 -23.71 -4.90 -8.69
N ASP A 418 -22.84 -5.05 -9.70
CA ASP A 418 -21.87 -6.14 -9.74
C ASP A 418 -20.65 -5.83 -8.86
N TRP A 419 -20.49 -6.57 -7.76
CA TRP A 419 -19.35 -6.48 -6.86
C TRP A 419 -18.00 -6.83 -7.52
N SER A 420 -17.99 -7.40 -8.73
CA SER A 420 -16.78 -7.63 -9.51
C SER A 420 -16.25 -6.36 -10.19
N ALA A 421 -17.09 -5.33 -10.37
CA ALA A 421 -16.77 -4.08 -11.04
C ALA A 421 -17.41 -2.88 -10.34
N PHE A 422 -16.60 -2.07 -9.65
CA PHE A 422 -17.06 -0.84 -8.99
C PHE A 422 -17.32 0.27 -10.02
N SER A 423 -18.45 0.19 -10.72
CA SER A 423 -18.88 1.16 -11.74
C SER A 423 -19.84 2.21 -11.15
N PRO A 424 -19.62 3.51 -11.40
CA PRO A 424 -20.53 4.55 -10.95
C PRO A 424 -21.89 4.53 -11.69
N ASN A 425 -21.92 3.95 -12.90
CA ASN A 425 -23.04 4.09 -13.83
C ASN A 425 -23.86 2.81 -14.05
N GLU A 426 -23.35 1.65 -13.62
CA GLU A 426 -23.99 0.34 -13.86
C GLU A 426 -24.74 -0.16 -12.62
N ASN A 427 -25.62 0.69 -12.10
CA ASN A 427 -26.29 0.48 -10.83
C ASN A 427 -27.82 0.53 -11.02
N ARG A 428 -28.54 -0.42 -10.43
CA ARG A 428 -30.01 -0.42 -10.33
C ARG A 428 -30.41 -0.02 -8.91
N VAL A 429 -31.46 0.76 -8.74
CA VAL A 429 -31.96 1.10 -7.41
C VAL A 429 -33.18 0.25 -7.03
N ALA A 430 -33.35 -0.04 -5.75
CA ALA A 430 -34.56 -0.69 -5.25
C ALA A 430 -35.79 0.20 -5.53
N ARG A 431 -36.96 -0.43 -5.71
CA ARG A 431 -38.22 0.31 -5.86
C ARG A 431 -38.77 0.64 -4.47
N PRO A 432 -39.43 1.80 -4.28
CA PRO A 432 -40.10 2.13 -3.02
C PRO A 432 -41.02 1.02 -2.50
N ALA A 433 -41.76 0.36 -3.38
CA ALA A 433 -42.66 -0.74 -3.01
C ALA A 433 -41.95 -1.93 -2.33
N ASP A 434 -40.70 -2.22 -2.71
CA ASP A 434 -39.93 -3.31 -2.10
C ASP A 434 -39.56 -2.95 -0.64
N VAL A 435 -39.24 -1.67 -0.39
CA VAL A 435 -38.91 -1.14 0.94
C VAL A 435 -40.16 -0.93 1.81
N ASP A 436 -41.28 -0.52 1.23
CA ASP A 436 -42.55 -0.26 1.92
C ASP A 436 -43.15 -1.50 2.59
N ARG A 437 -42.96 -2.68 1.97
CA ARG A 437 -43.31 -3.95 2.60
C ARG A 437 -42.55 -4.19 3.91
N PHE A 438 -41.28 -3.78 3.98
CA PHE A 438 -40.47 -3.89 5.20
C PHE A 438 -40.78 -2.78 6.21
N GLN A 439 -41.04 -1.56 5.74
CA GLN A 439 -41.53 -0.48 6.59
C GLN A 439 -42.81 -0.88 7.31
N SER A 440 -43.79 -1.45 6.58
CA SER A 440 -45.05 -1.94 7.14
C SER A 440 -44.84 -3.04 8.19
N LEU A 441 -43.88 -3.95 7.96
CA LEU A 441 -43.51 -4.97 8.95
C LEU A 441 -42.90 -4.34 10.21
N CYS A 442 -42.03 -3.32 10.07
CA CYS A 442 -41.45 -2.64 11.23
C CYS A 442 -42.54 -1.97 12.08
N GLU A 443 -43.51 -1.31 11.44
CA GLU A 443 -44.61 -0.62 12.10
C GLU A 443 -45.53 -1.55 12.87
N GLU A 444 -45.79 -2.76 12.36
CA GLU A 444 -46.56 -3.77 13.09
C GLU A 444 -45.95 -4.10 14.46
N PHE A 445 -44.62 -4.07 14.56
CA PHE A 445 -43.88 -4.33 15.79
C PHE A 445 -43.51 -3.04 16.56
N GLY A 446 -43.95 -1.87 16.10
CA GLY A 446 -43.61 -0.57 16.68
C GLY A 446 -42.13 -0.19 16.51
N ALA A 447 -41.43 -0.81 15.55
CA ALA A 447 -40.04 -0.50 15.23
C ALA A 447 -39.98 0.70 14.28
N ARG A 448 -39.07 1.63 14.58
CA ARG A 448 -38.71 2.74 13.68
C ARG A 448 -37.33 2.48 13.07
N PRO A 449 -37.25 2.05 11.81
CA PRO A 449 -35.97 1.75 11.19
C PRO A 449 -35.16 3.01 10.88
N LEU A 450 -33.84 2.89 10.92
CA LEU A 450 -32.89 3.88 10.44
C LEU A 450 -32.38 3.47 9.05
N TYR A 451 -32.78 4.21 8.02
CA TYR A 451 -32.34 4.00 6.64
C TYR A 451 -31.09 4.83 6.34
N PHE A 452 -29.98 4.18 5.99
CA PHE A 452 -28.79 4.82 5.46
C PHE A 452 -28.88 4.85 3.94
N ILE A 453 -28.98 6.03 3.34
CA ILE A 453 -29.31 6.17 1.92
C ILE A 453 -28.04 6.50 1.12
N THR A 454 -27.82 5.84 -0.02
CA THR A 454 -26.70 6.13 -0.93
C THR A 454 -27.02 7.24 -1.95
N TRP A 455 -25.99 7.77 -2.61
CA TRP A 455 -26.13 8.82 -3.62
C TRP A 455 -27.13 8.48 -4.75
N PRO A 456 -27.11 7.28 -5.38
CA PRO A 456 -28.08 6.91 -6.41
C PRO A 456 -29.54 6.94 -5.93
N LEU A 457 -29.77 6.54 -4.67
CA LEU A 457 -31.12 6.52 -4.08
C LEU A 457 -31.61 7.94 -3.77
N MET A 458 -30.74 8.82 -3.25
CA MET A 458 -31.10 10.21 -2.96
C MET A 458 -31.37 11.04 -4.22
N THR A 459 -30.67 10.74 -5.32
CA THR A 459 -30.80 11.49 -6.58
C THR A 459 -31.93 10.98 -7.47
N ASN A 460 -32.50 9.82 -7.16
CA ASN A 460 -33.69 9.29 -7.81
C ASN A 460 -34.95 9.92 -7.18
N ALA A 461 -35.76 10.63 -7.98
CA ALA A 461 -36.90 11.39 -7.48
C ALA A 461 -37.98 10.54 -6.80
N GLU A 462 -38.20 9.31 -7.27
CA GLU A 462 -39.19 8.39 -6.69
C GLU A 462 -38.76 7.92 -5.29
N ASN A 463 -37.51 7.47 -5.17
CA ASN A 463 -36.93 7.06 -3.88
C ASN A 463 -36.83 8.24 -2.90
N ALA A 464 -36.32 9.40 -3.35
CA ALA A 464 -36.23 10.60 -2.53
C ALA A 464 -37.61 11.03 -2.01
N GLY A 465 -38.64 11.01 -2.86
CA GLY A 465 -40.02 11.32 -2.47
C GLY A 465 -40.56 10.36 -1.41
N TYR A 466 -40.35 9.06 -1.58
CA TYR A 466 -40.77 8.03 -0.63
C TYR A 466 -40.11 8.19 0.75
N PHE A 467 -38.78 8.27 0.81
CA PHE A 467 -38.07 8.41 2.09
C PHE A 467 -38.36 9.75 2.77
N ARG A 468 -38.57 10.83 2.00
CA ARG A 468 -39.05 12.11 2.54
C ARG A 468 -40.40 11.94 3.24
N GLN A 469 -41.35 11.26 2.60
CA GLN A 469 -42.66 11.00 3.19
C GLN A 469 -42.56 10.22 4.50
N LEU A 470 -41.69 9.19 4.57
CA LEU A 470 -41.48 8.44 5.81
C LEU A 470 -40.93 9.32 6.93
N ALA A 471 -39.98 10.20 6.64
CA ALA A 471 -39.38 11.11 7.62
C ALA A 471 -40.38 12.17 8.10
N GLU A 472 -41.15 12.78 7.19
CA GLU A 472 -42.16 13.81 7.51
C GLU A 472 -43.29 13.27 8.42
N HIS A 473 -43.65 12.00 8.25
CA HIS A 473 -44.69 11.33 9.05
C HIS A 473 -44.14 10.59 10.27
N ASP A 474 -42.86 10.82 10.60
CA ASP A 474 -42.19 10.23 11.77
C ASP A 474 -42.10 8.69 11.78
N ARG A 475 -42.21 8.06 10.59
CA ARG A 475 -42.25 6.59 10.41
C ARG A 475 -40.85 5.95 10.37
N ALA A 476 -39.81 6.72 10.04
CA ALA A 476 -38.43 6.25 9.96
C ALA A 476 -37.41 7.35 10.31
N ASP A 477 -36.18 6.94 10.59
CA ASP A 477 -35.02 7.83 10.67
C ASP A 477 -34.15 7.69 9.41
N LEU A 478 -33.47 8.77 8.99
CA LEU A 478 -32.64 8.79 7.79
C LEU A 478 -31.18 9.17 8.12
N GLY A 479 -30.22 8.56 7.42
CA GLY A 479 -28.79 8.83 7.52
C GLY A 479 -28.05 8.70 6.20
N LEU A 480 -26.77 9.09 6.19
CA LEU A 480 -25.90 8.99 5.02
C LEU A 480 -25.32 7.57 4.89
N HIS A 481 -25.36 7.01 3.68
CA HIS A 481 -24.54 5.86 3.31
C HIS A 481 -23.50 6.27 2.26
N LEU A 482 -22.24 6.41 2.67
CA LEU A 482 -21.19 6.85 1.75
C LEU A 482 -20.63 5.66 0.97
N HIS A 483 -21.07 5.54 -0.29
CA HIS A 483 -20.50 4.63 -1.28
C HIS A 483 -19.50 5.39 -2.15
N GLN A 484 -18.21 5.19 -1.90
CA GLN A 484 -17.19 6.00 -2.56
C GLN A 484 -17.03 5.75 -4.07
N TRP A 485 -17.55 4.64 -4.59
CA TRP A 485 -17.54 4.33 -6.03
C TRP A 485 -18.60 5.10 -6.84
N ASN A 486 -19.64 5.63 -6.21
CA ASN A 486 -20.72 6.36 -6.90
C ASN A 486 -21.02 7.75 -6.32
N THR A 487 -20.48 8.10 -5.15
CA THR A 487 -20.62 9.42 -4.55
C THR A 487 -19.56 10.37 -5.13
N PRO A 488 -19.94 11.49 -5.78
CA PRO A 488 -18.96 12.44 -6.32
C PRO A 488 -18.12 13.12 -5.23
N PRO A 489 -16.89 13.60 -5.54
CA PRO A 489 -16.23 13.56 -6.85
C PRO A 489 -15.87 12.13 -7.30
N LEU A 490 -16.08 11.86 -8.59
CA LEU A 490 -15.76 10.58 -9.23
C LEU A 490 -14.42 10.68 -9.98
N GLY A 491 -13.76 9.54 -10.18
CA GLY A 491 -12.48 9.44 -10.90
C GLY A 491 -11.26 9.44 -9.97
N GLY A 492 -10.16 8.84 -10.45
CA GLY A 492 -8.89 8.75 -9.72
C GLY A 492 -8.81 7.68 -8.63
N PHE A 493 -9.93 7.09 -8.20
CA PHE A 493 -10.01 6.17 -7.06
C PHE A 493 -10.84 4.92 -7.37
N ALA A 494 -10.33 4.04 -8.25
CA ALA A 494 -11.03 2.84 -8.72
C ALA A 494 -10.39 1.54 -8.21
N GLY A 495 -11.21 0.50 -8.03
CA GLY A 495 -10.76 -0.83 -7.62
C GLY A 495 -10.98 -1.13 -6.13
N ASP A 496 -10.68 -2.37 -5.74
CA ASP A 496 -11.01 -2.91 -4.41
C ASP A 496 -10.35 -2.11 -3.27
N TYR A 497 -9.14 -1.57 -3.46
CA TYR A 497 -8.48 -0.75 -2.44
C TYR A 497 -9.28 0.52 -2.11
N TYR A 498 -9.72 1.29 -3.11
CA TYR A 498 -10.50 2.51 -2.88
C TYR A 498 -11.96 2.25 -2.60
N SER A 499 -12.44 1.02 -2.71
CA SER A 499 -13.80 0.68 -2.30
C SER A 499 -13.98 0.65 -0.76
N TRP A 500 -12.95 1.02 0.00
CA TRP A 500 -13.03 1.25 1.43
C TRP A 500 -12.82 2.73 1.72
N GLN A 501 -13.77 3.38 2.40
CA GLN A 501 -13.74 4.80 2.73
C GLN A 501 -12.46 5.21 3.49
N CYS A 502 -11.92 4.35 4.34
CA CYS A 502 -10.69 4.58 5.10
C CYS A 502 -9.43 4.70 4.25
N ASN A 503 -9.49 4.28 2.99
CA ASN A 503 -8.37 4.33 2.04
C ASN A 503 -8.41 5.58 1.15
N LEU A 504 -9.47 6.40 1.26
CA LEU A 504 -9.54 7.67 0.54
C LEU A 504 -8.58 8.68 1.17
N PRO A 505 -7.94 9.54 0.37
CA PRO A 505 -7.27 10.72 0.88
C PRO A 505 -8.24 11.59 1.70
N PRO A 506 -7.82 12.20 2.83
CA PRO A 506 -8.70 12.96 3.70
C PRO A 506 -9.50 14.05 2.98
N GLU A 507 -8.88 14.76 2.05
CA GLU A 507 -9.50 15.81 1.24
C GLU A 507 -10.59 15.26 0.30
N ILE A 508 -10.40 14.07 -0.25
CA ILE A 508 -11.38 13.40 -1.10
C ILE A 508 -12.53 12.85 -0.27
N HIS A 509 -12.21 12.28 0.89
CA HIS A 509 -13.21 11.79 1.84
C HIS A 509 -14.11 12.94 2.31
N ALA A 510 -13.53 14.07 2.71
CA ALA A 510 -14.25 15.27 3.10
C ALA A 510 -15.13 15.82 1.96
N ALA A 511 -14.60 15.87 0.74
CA ALA A 511 -15.35 16.33 -0.44
C ALA A 511 -16.56 15.42 -0.75
N LYS A 512 -16.40 14.09 -0.62
CA LYS A 512 -17.49 13.13 -0.80
C LYS A 512 -18.55 13.26 0.29
N LEU A 513 -18.15 13.36 1.56
CA LEU A 513 -19.08 13.58 2.67
C LEU A 513 -19.88 14.87 2.49
N LYS A 514 -19.22 15.96 2.11
CA LYS A 514 -19.87 17.24 1.82
C LYS A 514 -20.89 17.10 0.68
N THR A 515 -20.47 16.51 -0.44
CA THR A 515 -21.33 16.33 -1.62
C THR A 515 -22.57 15.49 -1.28
N LEU A 516 -22.39 14.42 -0.52
CA LEU A 516 -23.47 13.55 -0.07
C LEU A 516 -24.40 14.25 0.92
N GLY A 517 -23.84 15.01 1.87
CA GLY A 517 -24.62 15.80 2.83
C GLY A 517 -25.49 16.87 2.16
N GLU A 518 -24.94 17.60 1.19
CA GLU A 518 -25.71 18.58 0.41
C GLU A 518 -26.82 17.93 -0.42
N ALA A 519 -26.58 16.74 -0.97
CA ALA A 519 -27.62 15.98 -1.67
C ALA A 519 -28.72 15.50 -0.71
N PHE A 520 -28.35 15.05 0.48
CA PHE A 520 -29.28 14.67 1.53
C PHE A 520 -30.17 15.85 1.95
N GLU A 521 -29.59 17.01 2.21
CA GLU A 521 -30.36 18.22 2.57
C GLU A 521 -31.32 18.65 1.47
N ARG A 522 -30.89 18.62 0.20
CA ARG A 522 -31.80 18.88 -0.93
C ARG A 522 -32.92 17.85 -1.04
N ALA A 523 -32.64 16.58 -0.74
CA ALA A 523 -33.62 15.51 -0.84
C ALA A 523 -34.63 15.54 0.31
N PHE A 524 -34.23 15.85 1.54
CA PHE A 524 -35.07 15.63 2.73
C PHE A 524 -35.37 16.89 3.55
N GLY A 525 -34.72 18.03 3.26
CA GLY A 525 -35.01 19.31 3.90
C GLY A 525 -34.38 19.50 5.29
N PHE A 526 -33.50 18.60 5.73
CA PHE A 526 -32.76 18.70 6.99
C PHE A 526 -31.36 18.11 6.88
N SER A 527 -30.46 18.53 7.77
CA SER A 527 -29.07 18.05 7.80
C SER A 527 -28.97 16.62 8.35
N PRO A 528 -28.14 15.75 7.75
CA PRO A 528 -27.97 14.38 8.21
C PRO A 528 -27.29 14.35 9.59
N ARG A 529 -27.70 13.41 10.45
CA ARG A 529 -27.09 13.21 11.79
C ARG A 529 -26.43 11.86 11.97
N ALA A 530 -26.73 10.90 11.10
CA ALA A 530 -26.25 9.52 11.16
C ALA A 530 -25.47 9.15 9.90
N HIS A 531 -24.44 8.31 10.05
CA HIS A 531 -23.58 7.85 8.95
C HIS A 531 -23.34 6.33 8.99
N ARG A 532 -23.22 5.78 7.79
CA ARG A 532 -22.75 4.43 7.47
C ARG A 532 -21.69 4.55 6.37
N ALA A 533 -20.55 3.93 6.59
CA ALA A 533 -19.55 3.73 5.55
C ALA A 533 -19.90 2.55 4.66
N GLY A 534 -19.72 2.73 3.34
CA GLY A 534 -19.75 1.64 2.39
C GLY A 534 -18.75 0.54 2.80
N ARG A 535 -19.22 -0.70 2.74
CA ARG A 535 -18.47 -1.89 3.23
C ARG A 535 -18.00 -1.78 4.67
N TYR A 536 -18.57 -0.91 5.51
CA TYR A 536 -18.12 -0.68 6.89
C TYR A 536 -16.69 -0.11 6.99
N GLY A 537 -16.17 0.48 5.90
CA GLY A 537 -14.76 0.83 5.72
C GLY A 537 -14.28 2.06 6.47
N VAL A 538 -14.47 2.18 7.79
CA VAL A 538 -13.99 3.33 8.59
C VAL A 538 -12.67 3.06 9.31
N SER A 539 -11.90 4.12 9.56
CA SER A 539 -10.70 4.13 10.42
C SER A 539 -10.80 5.27 11.43
N PRO A 540 -9.97 5.29 12.50
CA PRO A 540 -9.94 6.42 13.43
C PRO A 540 -9.82 7.78 12.72
N LEU A 541 -8.90 7.92 11.75
CA LEU A 541 -8.72 9.16 11.00
C LEU A 541 -9.96 9.58 10.19
N ALA A 542 -10.75 8.62 9.69
CA ALA A 542 -11.98 8.94 8.96
C ALA A 542 -12.98 9.71 9.83
N TYR A 543 -12.99 9.50 11.15
CA TYR A 543 -13.89 10.20 12.07
C TYR A 543 -13.62 11.70 12.20
N ARG A 544 -12.40 12.17 11.88
CA ARG A 544 -12.13 13.61 11.80
C ARG A 544 -13.01 14.27 10.73
N GLU A 545 -13.10 13.65 9.56
CA GLU A 545 -13.90 14.19 8.45
C GLU A 545 -15.40 13.94 8.65
N ILE A 546 -15.79 12.81 9.25
CA ILE A 546 -17.20 12.55 9.64
C ILE A 546 -17.69 13.59 10.66
N ALA A 547 -16.90 13.85 11.71
CA ALA A 547 -17.22 14.90 12.70
C ALA A 547 -17.27 16.28 12.04
N GLY A 548 -16.32 16.59 11.15
CA GLY A 548 -16.28 17.84 10.39
C GLY A 548 -17.49 18.05 9.46
N ALA A 549 -18.17 16.97 9.05
CA ALA A 549 -19.41 17.03 8.27
C ALA A 549 -20.67 17.22 9.15
N GLY A 550 -20.53 17.39 10.46
CA GLY A 550 -21.65 17.59 11.39
C GLY A 550 -22.40 16.30 11.78
N ILE A 551 -21.87 15.13 11.41
CA ILE A 551 -22.46 13.84 11.76
C ILE A 551 -22.20 13.53 13.24
N ARG A 552 -23.27 13.23 13.98
CA ARG A 552 -23.20 12.93 15.42
C ARG A 552 -23.17 11.43 15.72
N TYR A 553 -23.81 10.62 14.88
CA TYR A 553 -23.95 9.19 15.08
C TYR A 553 -23.32 8.43 13.92
N ASP A 554 -22.51 7.43 14.20
CA ASP A 554 -21.97 6.53 13.20
C ASP A 554 -22.25 5.08 13.61
N PHE A 555 -22.52 4.25 12.62
CA PHE A 555 -22.81 2.85 12.88
C PHE A 555 -21.81 1.90 12.22
N SER A 556 -20.78 2.43 11.57
CA SER A 556 -19.96 1.70 10.61
C SER A 556 -19.20 0.49 11.17
N PRO A 557 -18.54 0.54 12.35
CA PRO A 557 -17.72 -0.57 12.81
C PRO A 557 -18.48 -1.89 12.93
N SER A 558 -17.94 -2.96 12.35
CA SER A 558 -18.52 -4.30 12.39
C SER A 558 -17.78 -5.18 13.39
N SER A 559 -18.24 -5.22 14.64
CA SER A 559 -17.58 -5.96 15.72
C SER A 559 -17.30 -7.41 15.33
N SER A 560 -16.11 -7.90 15.65
CA SER A 560 -15.61 -9.25 15.32
C SER A 560 -15.23 -9.54 13.86
N PHE A 561 -15.38 -8.59 12.91
CA PHE A 561 -15.00 -8.77 11.50
C PHE A 561 -13.58 -8.28 11.19
N ASP A 562 -12.89 -8.92 10.24
CA ASP A 562 -11.56 -8.52 9.74
C ASP A 562 -11.61 -8.38 8.22
N PHE A 563 -11.47 -7.16 7.71
CA PHE A 563 -11.46 -6.86 6.28
C PHE A 563 -10.07 -6.55 5.74
N SER A 564 -9.02 -6.68 6.57
CA SER A 564 -7.66 -6.23 6.24
C SER A 564 -6.98 -7.03 5.12
N ALA A 565 -7.48 -8.23 4.81
CA ALA A 565 -7.03 -9.02 3.67
C ALA A 565 -7.40 -8.41 2.30
N LYS A 566 -8.40 -7.52 2.27
CA LYS A 566 -8.85 -6.80 1.07
C LYS A 566 -8.51 -5.30 1.13
N GLY A 567 -7.62 -4.91 2.05
CA GLY A 567 -7.27 -3.51 2.29
C GLY A 567 -8.27 -2.72 3.16
N GLY A 568 -9.30 -3.37 3.71
CA GLY A 568 -10.25 -2.73 4.63
C GLY A 568 -9.79 -2.71 6.09
N PRO A 569 -10.62 -2.19 7.01
CA PRO A 569 -10.31 -2.14 8.44
C PRO A 569 -10.40 -3.52 9.14
N ASP A 570 -9.75 -3.65 10.29
CA ASP A 570 -9.84 -4.83 11.16
C ASP A 570 -10.58 -4.47 12.46
N PHE A 571 -11.79 -5.00 12.61
CA PHE A 571 -12.66 -4.84 13.78
C PHE A 571 -12.71 -6.12 14.64
N SER A 572 -11.81 -7.08 14.41
CA SER A 572 -11.87 -8.39 15.08
C SER A 572 -11.70 -8.33 16.59
N ALA A 573 -11.13 -7.24 17.10
CA ALA A 573 -11.00 -6.94 18.52
C ALA A 573 -11.92 -5.80 19.02
N ALA A 574 -12.78 -5.23 18.16
CA ALA A 574 -13.77 -4.24 18.58
C ALA A 574 -14.95 -4.91 19.27
N GLY A 575 -15.33 -4.39 20.45
CA GLY A 575 -16.52 -4.82 21.19
C GLY A 575 -17.84 -4.33 20.58
N ASN A 576 -18.95 -4.79 21.13
CA ASN A 576 -20.32 -4.40 20.73
C ASN A 576 -20.84 -3.18 21.54
N GLU A 577 -20.12 -2.78 22.57
CA GLU A 577 -20.51 -1.64 23.41
C GLU A 577 -20.35 -0.32 22.62
N PRO A 578 -21.36 0.57 22.62
CA PRO A 578 -21.25 1.90 22.03
C PRO A 578 -20.17 2.74 22.71
N PHE A 579 -19.56 3.62 21.92
CA PHE A 579 -18.51 4.50 22.40
C PHE A 579 -18.53 5.82 21.67
N GLU A 580 -17.73 6.77 22.13
CA GLU A 580 -17.56 8.04 21.46
C GLU A 580 -16.12 8.16 20.98
N ILE A 581 -15.96 8.52 19.72
CA ILE A 581 -14.66 8.90 19.18
C ILE A 581 -14.53 10.40 19.30
N LEU A 582 -13.51 10.85 20.02
CA LEU A 582 -13.18 12.25 20.20
C LEU A 582 -12.10 12.64 19.18
N THR A 583 -12.38 13.69 18.41
CA THR A 583 -11.47 14.26 17.43
C THR A 583 -11.26 15.75 17.70
N ASP A 584 -10.33 16.37 16.98
CA ASP A 584 -10.15 17.82 16.99
C ASP A 584 -11.28 18.60 16.30
N ARG A 585 -12.21 17.90 15.62
CA ARG A 585 -13.39 18.47 14.95
C ARG A 585 -14.71 18.13 15.63
N GLY A 586 -14.67 17.48 16.80
CA GLY A 586 -15.86 17.09 17.56
C GLY A 586 -15.92 15.61 17.92
N GLY A 587 -16.95 15.23 18.66
CA GLY A 587 -17.23 13.85 19.06
C GLY A 587 -18.23 13.17 18.15
N VAL A 588 -17.99 11.89 17.82
CA VAL A 588 -18.93 11.03 17.09
C VAL A 588 -19.31 9.85 17.96
N LEU A 589 -20.60 9.67 18.20
CA LEU A 589 -21.15 8.56 18.96
C LEU A 589 -21.29 7.35 18.04
N VAL A 590 -20.53 6.30 18.33
CA VAL A 590 -20.40 5.10 17.51
C VAL A 590 -21.21 3.96 18.10
N THR A 591 -22.10 3.37 17.30
CA THR A 591 -22.81 2.14 17.62
C THR A 591 -22.40 1.02 16.69
N PRO A 592 -21.59 0.08 17.17
CA PRO A 592 -21.15 -1.01 16.33
C PRO A 592 -22.31 -1.84 15.79
N VAL A 593 -22.14 -2.34 14.57
CA VAL A 593 -22.97 -3.42 14.05
C VAL A 593 -22.66 -4.67 14.86
N CYS A 594 -23.67 -5.17 15.56
CA CYS A 594 -23.47 -6.22 16.54
C CYS A 594 -23.08 -7.54 15.86
N GLY A 595 -22.01 -8.13 16.38
CA GLY A 595 -21.49 -9.39 15.87
C GLY A 595 -20.76 -10.19 16.94
N ALA A 596 -20.72 -11.50 16.72
CA ALA A 596 -19.94 -12.41 17.53
C ALA A 596 -19.33 -13.52 16.68
N ARG A 597 -18.33 -14.22 17.25
CA ARG A 597 -17.66 -15.33 16.58
C ARG A 597 -18.16 -16.67 17.09
N ALA A 598 -18.40 -17.60 16.17
CA ALA A 598 -18.68 -19.00 16.47
C ALA A 598 -17.54 -19.89 15.93
N VAL A 599 -17.35 -21.05 16.55
CA VAL A 599 -16.43 -22.08 16.02
C VAL A 599 -16.97 -22.56 14.67
N ARG A 600 -16.10 -22.69 13.66
CA ARG A 600 -16.53 -23.17 12.32
C ARG A 600 -17.18 -24.54 12.43
N GLY A 601 -18.39 -24.68 11.88
CA GLY A 601 -19.19 -25.90 11.96
C GLY A 601 -19.97 -26.08 13.28
N GLY A 602 -19.80 -25.19 14.26
CA GLY A 602 -20.57 -25.14 15.50
C GLY A 602 -21.63 -24.04 15.50
N ARG A 603 -22.57 -24.13 16.45
CA ARG A 603 -23.66 -23.15 16.64
C ARG A 603 -23.55 -22.34 17.94
N ALA A 604 -22.48 -22.56 18.70
CA ALA A 604 -22.20 -21.88 19.95
C ALA A 604 -21.30 -20.66 19.70
N PHE A 605 -21.77 -19.50 20.14
CA PHE A 605 -20.99 -18.26 20.10
C PHE A 605 -19.99 -18.23 21.26
N LEU A 606 -18.79 -17.72 20.97
CA LEU A 606 -17.75 -17.53 21.97
C LEU A 606 -18.10 -16.33 22.84
N LYS A 607 -17.88 -16.43 24.15
CA LYS A 607 -17.95 -15.26 25.04
C LYS A 607 -16.85 -14.27 24.65
N GLN A 608 -17.25 -13.11 24.13
CA GLN A 608 -16.34 -12.06 23.69
C GLN A 608 -16.53 -10.82 24.55
N LYS A 609 -15.65 -10.66 25.55
CA LYS A 609 -15.57 -9.45 26.37
C LYS A 609 -14.51 -8.52 25.79
N LEU A 610 -14.81 -7.99 24.61
CA LEU A 610 -13.94 -7.08 23.86
C LEU A 610 -14.22 -5.63 24.30
N ALA A 611 -13.18 -4.79 24.30
CA ALA A 611 -13.31 -3.39 24.68
C ALA A 611 -13.94 -2.57 23.54
N PRO A 612 -14.71 -1.52 23.87
CA PRO A 612 -15.14 -0.54 22.87
C PRO A 612 -13.95 0.23 22.29
N GLY A 613 -14.11 0.74 21.07
CA GLY A 613 -13.11 1.56 20.40
C GLY A 613 -12.50 0.93 19.16
N LEU A 614 -11.73 1.75 18.46
CA LEU A 614 -10.95 1.36 17.29
C LEU A 614 -9.45 1.37 17.55
N ASP A 615 -9.03 1.85 18.72
CA ASP A 615 -7.65 2.02 19.12
C ASP A 615 -7.12 0.71 19.72
N ASN A 616 -5.97 0.22 19.23
CA ASN A 616 -5.25 -0.95 19.78
C ASN A 616 -5.98 -2.31 19.73
N CYS A 617 -6.81 -2.53 18.72
CA CYS A 617 -7.45 -3.82 18.45
C CYS A 617 -6.43 -4.86 17.90
N ARG A 618 -5.71 -5.57 18.78
CA ARG A 618 -4.95 -6.78 18.36
C ARG A 618 -5.90 -7.95 18.16
N ALA A 619 -5.96 -8.46 16.94
CA ALA A 619 -6.78 -9.61 16.60
C ALA A 619 -6.47 -10.83 17.49
N PRO A 620 -7.48 -11.52 18.05
CA PRO A 620 -7.26 -12.71 18.87
C PRO A 620 -6.67 -13.87 18.06
N GLN A 621 -5.77 -14.64 18.67
CA GLN A 621 -5.06 -15.76 18.01
C GLN A 621 -5.99 -16.85 17.43
N SER A 622 -7.19 -17.01 17.99
CA SER A 622 -8.18 -18.04 17.60
C SER A 622 -9.00 -17.71 16.35
N ARG A 623 -8.73 -16.58 15.66
CA ARG A 623 -9.50 -16.14 14.49
C ARG A 623 -9.53 -17.13 13.33
N HIS A 624 -8.51 -17.98 13.20
CA HIS A 624 -8.40 -18.93 12.09
C HIS A 624 -9.38 -20.12 12.19
N LEU A 625 -9.90 -20.41 13.39
CA LEU A 625 -10.81 -21.53 13.66
C LEU A 625 -12.28 -21.10 13.81
N THR A 626 -12.54 -19.80 13.68
CA THR A 626 -13.83 -19.19 13.99
C THR A 626 -14.36 -18.39 12.79
N ALA A 627 -15.68 -18.20 12.72
CA ALA A 627 -16.33 -17.33 11.75
C ALA A 627 -17.09 -16.23 12.50
N ALA A 628 -17.05 -15.01 11.97
CA ALA A 628 -17.84 -13.90 12.49
C ALA A 628 -19.25 -13.97 11.91
N PHE A 629 -20.25 -13.74 12.76
CA PHE A 629 -21.64 -13.60 12.38
C PHE A 629 -22.13 -12.25 12.84
N ARG A 630 -23.03 -11.69 12.05
CA ARG A 630 -23.71 -10.45 12.33
C ARG A 630 -25.17 -10.73 12.69
N LEU A 631 -25.75 -9.88 13.53
CA LEU A 631 -27.19 -9.92 13.78
C LEU A 631 -27.94 -9.37 12.55
N SER A 632 -28.21 -10.26 11.60
CA SER A 632 -28.77 -9.95 10.28
C SER A 632 -29.52 -11.15 9.69
N CYS A 633 -30.59 -10.91 8.93
CA CYS A 633 -31.32 -11.96 8.22
C CYS A 633 -30.54 -12.59 7.05
N GLU A 634 -29.44 -11.99 6.61
CA GLU A 634 -28.71 -12.42 5.40
C GLU A 634 -27.77 -13.61 5.66
N GLN A 635 -27.23 -13.71 6.88
CA GLN A 635 -26.14 -14.67 7.18
C GLN A 635 -26.51 -15.72 8.22
N ALA A 636 -27.63 -15.54 8.92
CA ALA A 636 -27.99 -16.35 10.08
C ALA A 636 -29.41 -16.91 9.97
N ARG A 637 -29.56 -18.17 10.36
CA ARG A 637 -30.85 -18.84 10.53
C ARG A 637 -31.51 -18.37 11.83
N PHE A 638 -32.80 -18.64 11.99
CA PHE A 638 -33.55 -18.22 13.17
C PHE A 638 -32.92 -18.68 14.50
N ASP A 639 -32.48 -19.94 14.59
CA ASP A 639 -31.83 -20.49 15.79
C ASP A 639 -30.49 -19.80 16.10
N GLU A 640 -29.75 -19.40 15.05
CA GLU A 640 -28.49 -18.67 15.18
C GLU A 640 -28.73 -17.22 15.61
N LEU A 641 -29.76 -16.54 15.08
CA LEU A 641 -30.16 -15.20 15.53
C LEU A 641 -30.54 -15.18 17.02
N VAL A 642 -31.33 -16.17 17.46
CA VAL A 642 -31.71 -16.32 18.88
C VAL A 642 -30.49 -16.56 19.75
N SER A 643 -29.60 -17.47 19.35
CA SER A 643 -28.37 -17.80 20.09
C SER A 643 -27.42 -16.59 20.16
N LEU A 644 -27.25 -15.88 19.05
CA LEU A 644 -26.43 -14.67 18.97
C LEU A 644 -26.98 -13.56 19.87
N THR A 645 -28.30 -13.33 19.83
CA THR A 645 -28.97 -12.31 20.65
C THR A 645 -28.74 -12.56 22.14
N LYS A 646 -28.94 -13.81 22.60
CA LYS A 646 -28.68 -14.19 23.99
C LYS A 646 -27.21 -13.98 24.36
N SER A 647 -26.28 -14.37 23.49
CA SER A 647 -24.85 -14.19 23.73
C SER A 647 -24.45 -12.72 23.81
N LEU A 648 -25.03 -11.84 22.99
CA LEU A 648 -24.77 -10.41 22.99
C LEU A 648 -25.33 -9.73 24.26
N ASP A 649 -26.51 -10.17 24.69
CA ASP A 649 -27.16 -9.69 25.92
C ASP A 649 -26.40 -10.16 27.18
N GLU A 650 -25.97 -11.43 27.23
CA GLU A 650 -25.09 -11.95 28.29
C GLU A 650 -23.74 -11.20 28.35
N ALA A 651 -23.24 -10.72 27.22
CA ALA A 651 -22.05 -9.89 27.15
C ALA A 651 -22.29 -8.44 27.62
N GLY A 652 -23.53 -8.08 27.96
CA GLY A 652 -23.90 -6.75 28.46
C GLY A 652 -24.01 -5.69 27.38
N THR A 653 -24.31 -6.07 26.13
CA THR A 653 -24.47 -5.12 25.02
C THR A 653 -25.70 -4.24 25.26
N PRO A 654 -25.56 -2.90 25.42
CA PRO A 654 -26.67 -2.04 25.86
C PRO A 654 -27.69 -1.78 24.75
N ILE A 655 -27.27 -1.84 23.49
CA ILE A 655 -28.13 -1.72 22.32
C ILE A 655 -27.67 -2.71 21.26
N LEU A 656 -28.59 -3.55 20.80
CA LEU A 656 -28.38 -4.51 19.73
C LEU A 656 -28.70 -3.83 18.39
N THR A 657 -27.87 -4.07 17.38
CA THR A 657 -28.08 -3.55 16.02
C THR A 657 -28.48 -4.70 15.10
N PHE A 658 -29.73 -4.71 14.63
CA PHE A 658 -30.18 -5.61 13.57
C PHE A 658 -30.02 -4.91 12.22
N SER A 659 -29.13 -5.43 11.37
CA SER A 659 -28.79 -4.80 10.09
C SER A 659 -29.17 -5.64 8.88
N LEU A 660 -29.60 -5.01 7.80
CA LEU A 660 -29.83 -5.63 6.50
C LEU A 660 -29.59 -4.62 5.38
N HIS A 661 -29.40 -5.11 4.16
CA HIS A 661 -29.33 -4.27 2.96
C HIS A 661 -30.71 -4.21 2.29
N SER A 662 -31.08 -3.06 1.73
CA SER A 662 -32.33 -2.92 0.96
C SER A 662 -32.37 -3.88 -0.24
N THR A 663 -31.20 -4.26 -0.77
CA THR A 663 -31.07 -5.23 -1.86
C THR A 663 -31.57 -6.63 -1.50
N THR A 664 -31.62 -6.98 -0.20
CA THR A 664 -32.21 -8.23 0.31
C THR A 664 -33.74 -8.21 0.22
N LEU A 665 -34.35 -7.03 0.11
CA LEU A 665 -35.81 -6.86 0.00
C LEU A 665 -36.29 -6.85 -1.46
N THR A 666 -35.37 -6.79 -2.43
CA THR A 666 -35.67 -6.70 -3.86
C THR A 666 -35.28 -7.98 -4.59
N VAL A 667 -36.19 -8.49 -5.43
CA VAL A 667 -35.93 -9.67 -6.26
C VAL A 667 -34.76 -9.42 -7.22
N GLY A 668 -33.80 -10.35 -7.21
CA GLY A 668 -32.54 -10.24 -7.94
C GLY A 668 -31.66 -9.09 -7.45
N GLY A 669 -31.83 -8.66 -6.20
CA GLY A 669 -31.07 -7.55 -5.63
C GLY A 669 -29.69 -7.96 -5.14
N ASN A 670 -29.55 -9.19 -4.62
CA ASN A 670 -28.27 -9.75 -4.16
C ASN A 670 -28.35 -11.29 -4.10
N PRO A 671 -27.25 -11.99 -3.75
CA PRO A 671 -27.25 -13.45 -3.63
C PRO A 671 -28.19 -14.03 -2.57
N TYR A 672 -28.68 -13.23 -1.61
CA TYR A 672 -29.65 -13.63 -0.59
C TYR A 672 -31.10 -13.47 -1.05
N ALA A 673 -31.33 -12.69 -2.11
CA ALA A 673 -32.64 -12.44 -2.72
C ALA A 673 -32.67 -12.77 -4.23
N PRO A 674 -32.26 -13.99 -4.65
CA PRO A 674 -32.21 -14.34 -6.08
C PRO A 674 -33.61 -14.39 -6.73
N ASP A 675 -34.65 -14.69 -5.95
CA ASP A 675 -36.03 -14.85 -6.40
C ASP A 675 -37.03 -14.38 -5.33
N ALA A 676 -38.32 -14.38 -5.68
CA ALA A 676 -39.40 -13.95 -4.78
C ALA A 676 -39.53 -14.83 -3.53
N ALA A 677 -39.28 -16.14 -3.63
CA ALA A 677 -39.38 -17.05 -2.50
C ALA A 677 -38.29 -16.78 -1.44
N ALA A 678 -37.07 -16.45 -1.88
CA ALA A 678 -35.98 -16.06 -0.98
C ALA A 678 -36.27 -14.71 -0.28
N VAL A 679 -36.85 -13.75 -0.98
CA VAL A 679 -37.33 -12.48 -0.40
C VAL A 679 -38.40 -12.76 0.66
N ASP A 680 -39.43 -13.55 0.33
CA ASP A 680 -40.51 -13.93 1.26
C ASP A 680 -39.98 -14.67 2.49
N ALA A 681 -38.99 -15.56 2.32
CA ALA A 681 -38.33 -16.26 3.42
C ALA A 681 -37.59 -15.28 4.34
N SER A 682 -36.95 -14.25 3.79
CA SER A 682 -36.30 -13.19 4.57
C SER A 682 -37.31 -12.41 5.41
N PHE A 683 -38.45 -12.01 4.83
CA PHE A 683 -39.54 -11.37 5.56
C PHE A 683 -40.09 -12.27 6.69
N ALA A 684 -40.31 -13.55 6.41
CA ALA A 684 -40.78 -14.51 7.41
C ALA A 684 -39.77 -14.68 8.56
N LEU A 685 -38.48 -14.72 8.25
CA LEU A 685 -37.40 -14.79 9.24
C LEU A 685 -37.37 -13.53 10.12
N ILE A 686 -37.42 -12.34 9.52
CA ILE A 686 -37.42 -11.06 10.23
C ILE A 686 -38.63 -10.98 11.18
N ARG A 687 -39.83 -11.26 10.67
CA ARG A 687 -41.07 -11.28 11.47
C ARG A 687 -40.93 -12.22 12.67
N ARG A 688 -40.47 -13.45 12.43
CA ARG A 688 -40.29 -14.46 13.48
C ARG A 688 -39.26 -14.01 14.51
N TYR A 689 -38.18 -13.35 14.07
CA TYR A 689 -37.16 -12.80 14.96
C TYR A 689 -37.68 -11.62 15.78
N PHE A 690 -38.45 -10.68 15.19
CA PHE A 690 -39.05 -9.55 15.92
C PHE A 690 -40.07 -10.02 16.96
N ASP A 691 -40.88 -11.03 16.63
CA ASP A 691 -41.80 -11.66 17.59
C ASP A 691 -41.04 -12.32 18.75
N PHE A 692 -39.97 -13.07 18.45
CA PHE A 692 -39.07 -13.59 19.48
C PHE A 692 -38.48 -12.46 20.33
N PHE A 693 -37.93 -11.41 19.73
CA PHE A 693 -37.23 -10.36 20.46
C PHE A 693 -38.18 -9.60 21.41
N THR A 694 -39.38 -9.27 20.94
CA THR A 694 -40.37 -8.53 21.72
C THR A 694 -41.08 -9.40 22.74
N LYS A 695 -41.73 -10.49 22.30
CA LYS A 695 -42.59 -11.32 23.16
C LYS A 695 -41.83 -12.42 23.88
N GLY A 696 -40.87 -13.05 23.21
CA GLY A 696 -40.11 -14.18 23.75
C GLY A 696 -38.92 -13.79 24.62
N PHE A 697 -38.24 -12.70 24.27
CA PHE A 697 -37.02 -12.21 24.93
C PHE A 697 -37.29 -10.98 25.83
N GLY A 698 -38.43 -10.30 25.64
CA GLY A 698 -38.83 -9.16 26.46
C GLY A 698 -38.08 -7.85 26.15
N GLY A 699 -37.51 -7.73 24.95
CA GLY A 699 -36.82 -6.52 24.49
C GLY A 699 -37.78 -5.50 23.85
N ASP A 700 -37.30 -4.27 23.73
CA ASP A 700 -38.04 -3.17 23.10
C ASP A 700 -37.21 -2.56 21.95
N PHE A 701 -37.88 -2.03 20.92
CA PHE A 701 -37.21 -1.34 19.82
C PHE A 701 -36.72 0.04 20.23
N ALA A 702 -35.58 0.45 19.66
CA ALA A 702 -35.00 1.78 19.79
C ALA A 702 -34.89 2.47 18.42
N SER A 703 -35.03 3.78 18.41
CA SER A 703 -34.85 4.68 17.27
C SER A 703 -33.57 5.53 17.42
N LEU A 704 -33.23 6.32 16.39
CA LEU A 704 -32.10 7.25 16.46
C LEU A 704 -32.27 8.31 17.57
N ARG A 705 -33.51 8.67 17.89
CA ARG A 705 -33.82 9.68 18.92
C ARG A 705 -33.54 9.18 20.32
N ASP A 706 -33.85 7.90 20.57
CA ASP A 706 -33.62 7.26 21.87
C ASP A 706 -32.13 7.17 22.19
N LEU A 707 -31.26 7.19 21.17
CA LEU A 707 -29.82 7.08 21.38
C LEU A 707 -29.26 8.21 22.24
N GLY A 708 -29.83 9.42 22.17
CA GLY A 708 -29.39 10.54 23.02
C GLY A 708 -29.50 10.19 24.51
N ASP A 709 -30.65 9.66 24.92
CA ASP A 709 -30.92 9.25 26.30
C ASP A 709 -30.11 8.02 26.67
N ILE A 710 -30.06 7.03 25.77
CA ILE A 710 -29.28 5.81 25.99
C ILE A 710 -27.79 6.16 26.12
N TYR A 711 -27.30 7.24 25.51
CA TYR A 711 -25.87 7.60 25.49
C TYR A 711 -25.50 8.66 26.51
N SER A 712 -26.48 9.26 27.20
CA SER A 712 -26.23 10.23 28.25
C SER A 712 -25.62 9.54 29.48
N PRO A 713 -24.62 10.14 30.14
CA PRO A 713 -24.11 9.61 31.40
C PRO A 713 -25.23 9.63 32.46
N PRO A 714 -25.23 8.70 33.44
CA PRO A 714 -26.17 8.77 34.56
C PRO A 714 -25.96 10.10 35.32
N ASN A 715 -27.07 10.79 35.62
CA ASN A 715 -27.08 12.02 36.41
C ASN A 715 -26.59 11.79 37.84
#